data_AF-A0A1C5FY43-F1
#
_entry.id   AF-A0A1C5FY43-F1
#
_cell.length_a   1.000
_cell.length_b   1.000
_cell.length_c   1.000
_cell.angle_alpha   90.00
_cell.angle_beta   90.00
_cell.angle_gamma   90.00
#
_symmetry.space_group_name_H-M   'P 1'
#
loop_
_entity.id
_entity.type
_entity.pdbx_description
1 polymer ?
#
loop_
_entity_poly.entity_id
_entity_poly.type
_entity_poly.pdbx_seq_one_letter_code
_entity_poly.pdbx_strand_id
1 'polypeptide(L)'
;MRSPSDHHAYPTHWEADVVLRDGGTAQIRPITTDDAQRLVSFYERVSDESKYYRFFAPYPRLSDRDVHRFTHHDYVDRVGLAATVGDEFIATVRYDRIDARGMPAAAPADEAEVAFLVQDAHQGRGVASALLEHIAAVARERGIRRFAAEVLPANTKMIKVFTDAGYTQKRSFEDGVVRLEFDLEPTDRSLAVMRGREQRAEARSVQRLLAPGSVAVIGTSRTPGGVGRTVLRNLLDGGFTGRVHAVNHAFPDDMERLEPEGVPAHRSLRAIEEPVDLAVVAVPAERVPAVVAECGDHGVQGLVVLSAGYAESGREGRDRQRDLVRQARSHGMRVIGPNAFGVINTAEGVRLNASLSPQLPNPGRLGLFTQSGAIGIALLSGLHRRGAGLASLAGIAGISTFVSAGNRADVSGNDLLQYWYDDPRTDVVLMYLESIGNPRKFTRLARRTAAVKPVVVVKGARHTGSAPTGHAVPTTRIPDATVSDLLRQAGVIRVDTVTELADAGVLLASQPLPAGPRVAILGNSESLGLITYDACLTEGLRPLPPHDLTTAAAPEDFRRALAEALTDDASDAVVVTAIPWVGDGSARALATAVREAAQTSGPGPAKPVAVVHLEIQELAEALAGTGGEPAPGTRRIP
;
A
#
# COMPACT_ATOMS: atom_id res chain seq x y z
N MET A 1 2.09 53.25 -11.43
CA MET A 1 3.22 52.49 -12.00
C MET A 1 3.92 51.80 -10.81
N ARG A 2 3.61 50.52 -10.55
CA ARG A 2 4.19 49.77 -9.40
C ARG A 2 5.64 49.40 -9.72
N SER A 3 6.51 49.48 -8.72
CA SER A 3 7.95 49.18 -8.82
C SER A 3 8.19 47.70 -9.18
N PRO A 4 9.24 47.35 -9.94
CA PRO A 4 9.56 45.96 -10.34
C PRO A 4 9.97 45.02 -9.18
N SER A 5 9.91 45.46 -7.92
CA SER A 5 10.46 44.77 -6.75
C SER A 5 9.47 43.88 -5.98
N ASP A 6 8.17 43.89 -6.29
CA ASP A 6 7.12 43.19 -5.51
C ASP A 6 6.75 41.79 -6.05
N HIS A 7 7.41 41.29 -7.10
CA HIS A 7 7.15 39.94 -7.60
C HIS A 7 8.00 38.91 -6.84
N HIS A 8 7.48 38.46 -5.70
CA HIS A 8 8.02 37.28 -5.04
C HIS A 8 7.81 36.05 -5.93
N ALA A 9 8.90 35.30 -6.15
CA ALA A 9 8.89 34.13 -7.01
C ALA A 9 7.94 33.06 -6.47
N TYR A 10 7.19 32.41 -7.37
CA TYR A 10 6.28 31.33 -7.02
C TYR A 10 7.03 30.16 -6.36
N PRO A 11 6.67 29.75 -5.13
CA PRO A 11 7.40 28.72 -4.40
C PRO A 11 6.94 27.32 -4.82
N THR A 12 7.47 26.82 -5.94
CA THR A 12 7.10 25.50 -6.50
C THR A 12 7.31 24.34 -5.53
N HIS A 13 8.27 24.45 -4.59
CA HIS A 13 8.52 23.39 -3.60
C HIS A 13 7.43 23.25 -2.52
N TRP A 14 6.45 24.17 -2.47
CA TRP A 14 5.26 24.05 -1.62
C TRP A 14 4.14 23.22 -2.27
N GLU A 15 4.26 22.89 -3.56
CA GLU A 15 3.30 22.00 -4.21
C GLU A 15 3.44 20.57 -3.71
N ALA A 16 2.31 19.94 -3.41
CA ALA A 16 2.29 18.56 -2.94
C ALA A 16 0.99 17.86 -3.32
N ASP A 17 1.12 16.60 -3.76
CA ASP A 17 -0.02 15.70 -3.86
C ASP A 17 -0.25 15.05 -2.48
N VAL A 18 -1.48 15.15 -1.98
CA VAL A 18 -1.89 14.55 -0.71
C VAL A 18 -2.96 13.48 -0.93
N VAL A 19 -2.89 12.43 -0.13
CA VAL A 19 -3.95 11.42 -0.03
C VAL A 19 -4.92 11.85 1.05
N LEU A 20 -6.18 11.95 0.70
CA LEU A 20 -7.27 12.34 1.59
C LEU A 20 -7.77 11.14 2.40
N ARG A 21 -8.52 11.43 3.47
CA ARG A 21 -9.02 10.41 4.41
C ARG A 21 -9.90 9.37 3.73
N ASP A 22 -10.59 9.77 2.68
CA ASP A 22 -11.45 8.88 1.93
C ASP A 22 -10.66 7.91 1.05
N GLY A 23 -9.39 8.21 0.72
CA GLY A 23 -8.48 7.45 -0.14
C GLY A 23 -8.19 8.11 -1.50
N GLY A 24 -8.89 9.18 -1.87
CA GLY A 24 -8.62 9.94 -3.11
C GLY A 24 -7.44 10.89 -2.95
N THR A 25 -7.00 11.50 -4.05
CA THR A 25 -5.93 12.52 -4.02
C THR A 25 -6.45 13.94 -4.18
N ALA A 26 -5.66 14.91 -3.72
CA ALA A 26 -5.81 16.32 -4.02
C ALA A 26 -4.42 16.95 -4.16
N GLN A 27 -4.31 18.01 -4.94
CA GLN A 27 -3.08 18.79 -5.04
C GLN A 27 -3.19 20.00 -4.09
N ILE A 28 -2.18 20.23 -3.27
CA ILE A 28 -2.02 21.48 -2.52
C ILE A 28 -1.00 22.33 -3.26
N ARG A 29 -1.32 23.60 -3.50
CA ARG A 29 -0.39 24.55 -4.11
C ARG A 29 -0.64 25.99 -3.65
N PRO A 30 0.35 26.89 -3.78
CA PRO A 30 0.14 28.32 -3.59
C PRO A 30 -0.94 28.90 -4.51
N ILE A 31 -1.75 29.81 -3.97
CA ILE A 31 -2.74 30.59 -4.73
C ILE A 31 -2.02 31.70 -5.49
N THR A 32 -2.31 31.83 -6.79
CA THR A 32 -1.76 32.89 -7.64
C THR A 32 -2.80 33.94 -8.01
N THR A 33 -2.37 35.02 -8.64
CA THR A 33 -3.25 36.07 -9.16
C THR A 33 -4.23 35.57 -10.23
N ASP A 34 -3.86 34.50 -10.94
CA ASP A 34 -4.68 33.91 -12.01
C ASP A 34 -5.83 33.05 -11.46
N ASP A 35 -5.84 32.77 -10.16
CA ASP A 35 -6.88 31.97 -9.51
C ASP A 35 -8.14 32.77 -9.15
N ALA A 36 -8.22 34.06 -9.51
CA ALA A 36 -9.36 34.92 -9.17
C ALA A 36 -10.71 34.31 -9.55
N GLN A 37 -10.84 33.81 -10.79
CA GLN A 37 -12.07 33.18 -11.25
C GLN A 37 -12.33 31.83 -10.54
N ARG A 38 -11.29 31.02 -10.33
CA ARG A 38 -11.39 29.73 -9.62
C ARG A 38 -11.86 29.92 -8.18
N LEU A 39 -11.36 30.96 -7.50
CA LEU A 39 -11.77 31.33 -6.15
C LEU A 39 -13.25 31.72 -6.10
N VAL A 40 -13.72 32.53 -7.06
CA VAL A 40 -15.14 32.93 -7.15
C VAL A 40 -16.03 31.70 -7.39
N SER A 41 -15.71 30.86 -8.39
CA SER A 41 -16.46 29.63 -8.66
C SER A 41 -16.47 28.64 -7.50
N PHE A 42 -15.38 28.56 -6.72
CA PHE A 42 -15.37 27.80 -5.48
C PHE A 42 -16.29 28.42 -4.43
N TYR A 43 -16.21 29.73 -4.23
CA TYR A 43 -17.00 30.45 -3.23
C TYR A 43 -18.51 30.31 -3.44
N GLU A 44 -18.96 30.32 -4.70
CA GLU A 44 -20.36 30.13 -5.08
C GLU A 44 -20.90 28.74 -4.67
N ARG A 45 -20.02 27.73 -4.60
CA ARG A 45 -20.36 26.35 -4.24
C ARG A 45 -20.25 26.07 -2.73
N VAL A 46 -19.82 27.04 -1.94
CA VAL A 46 -19.79 26.95 -0.47
C VAL A 46 -21.15 27.38 0.09
N SER A 47 -21.65 26.64 1.07
CA SER A 47 -22.91 26.96 1.76
C SER A 47 -22.83 28.29 2.51
N ASP A 48 -23.99 28.94 2.69
CA ASP A 48 -24.08 30.18 3.47
C ASP A 48 -23.69 29.96 4.94
N GLU A 49 -23.92 28.77 5.49
CA GLU A 49 -23.46 28.40 6.84
C GLU A 49 -21.93 28.37 6.91
N SER A 50 -21.26 27.71 5.96
CA SER A 50 -19.79 27.66 5.91
C SER A 50 -19.17 29.04 5.67
N LYS A 51 -19.82 29.91 4.90
CA LYS A 51 -19.43 31.33 4.74
C LYS A 51 -19.61 32.10 6.05
N TYR A 52 -20.75 31.97 6.70
CA TYR A 52 -21.03 32.61 7.99
C TYR A 52 -19.99 32.21 9.05
N TYR A 53 -19.66 30.92 9.16
CA TYR A 53 -18.62 30.47 10.08
C TYR A 53 -17.22 30.99 9.78
N ARG A 54 -16.93 31.36 8.53
CA ARG A 54 -15.63 31.91 8.13
C ARG A 54 -15.52 33.42 8.32
N PHE A 55 -16.58 34.16 8.04
CA PHE A 55 -16.55 35.64 8.02
C PHE A 55 -17.30 36.28 9.20
N PHE A 56 -17.94 35.47 10.03
CA PHE A 56 -18.73 35.88 11.20
C PHE A 56 -19.89 36.85 10.87
N ALA A 57 -20.28 36.90 9.59
CA ALA A 57 -21.33 37.75 9.06
C ALA A 57 -21.92 37.14 7.78
N PRO A 58 -23.16 37.51 7.38
CA PRO A 58 -23.69 37.17 6.07
C PRO A 58 -22.78 37.70 4.96
N TYR A 59 -22.15 36.77 4.23
CA TYR A 59 -21.16 37.09 3.19
C TYR A 59 -21.52 36.37 1.88
N PRO A 60 -22.61 36.76 1.20
CA PRO A 60 -23.15 35.97 0.10
C PRO A 60 -22.23 35.90 -1.13
N ARG A 61 -21.43 36.95 -1.36
CA ARG A 61 -20.51 37.09 -2.50
C ARG A 61 -19.21 37.77 -2.06
N LEU A 62 -18.12 37.47 -2.77
CA LEU A 62 -16.86 38.19 -2.63
C LEU A 62 -16.93 39.49 -3.45
N SER A 63 -16.48 40.61 -2.88
CA SER A 63 -16.25 41.84 -3.64
C SER A 63 -14.94 41.73 -4.44
N ASP A 64 -14.76 42.56 -5.47
CA ASP A 64 -13.49 42.62 -6.24
C ASP A 64 -12.28 42.86 -5.33
N ARG A 65 -12.47 43.64 -4.26
CA ARG A 65 -11.45 43.89 -3.24
C ARG A 65 -11.07 42.61 -2.48
N ASP A 66 -12.06 41.78 -2.15
CA ASP A 66 -11.82 40.51 -1.46
C ASP A 66 -11.12 39.51 -2.37
N VAL A 67 -11.58 39.38 -3.62
CA VAL A 67 -10.95 38.53 -4.62
C VAL A 67 -9.49 38.94 -4.83
N HIS A 68 -9.21 40.23 -4.94
CA HIS A 68 -7.84 40.74 -5.02
C HIS A 68 -7.04 40.38 -3.76
N ARG A 69 -7.57 40.68 -2.57
CA ARG A 69 -6.90 40.38 -1.30
C ARG A 69 -6.60 38.89 -1.12
N PHE A 70 -7.46 38.02 -1.64
CA PHE A 70 -7.41 36.56 -1.43
C PHE A 70 -6.63 35.82 -2.52
N THR A 71 -6.12 36.53 -3.53
CA THR A 71 -5.29 35.96 -4.61
C THR A 71 -3.91 36.61 -4.70
N HIS A 72 -3.75 37.84 -4.21
CA HIS A 72 -2.49 38.58 -4.24
C HIS A 72 -1.76 38.41 -2.90
N HIS A 73 -0.94 37.37 -2.84
CA HIS A 73 -0.10 37.01 -1.70
C HIS A 73 1.37 37.32 -2.01
N ASP A 74 2.13 37.71 -0.98
CA ASP A 74 3.57 37.98 -1.09
C ASP A 74 4.42 36.71 -0.83
N TYR A 75 3.80 35.60 -0.41
CA TYR A 75 4.50 34.36 -0.08
C TYR A 75 5.49 34.48 1.10
N VAL A 76 5.39 35.54 1.91
CA VAL A 76 6.26 35.84 3.06
C VAL A 76 5.44 36.16 4.32
N ASP A 77 4.68 37.25 4.28
CA ASP A 77 3.84 37.73 5.39
C ASP A 77 2.38 37.37 5.15
N ARG A 78 1.99 37.24 3.89
CA ARG A 78 0.66 36.82 3.46
C ARG A 78 0.81 35.63 2.54
N VAL A 79 0.29 34.49 2.98
CA VAL A 79 0.37 33.23 2.23
C VAL A 79 -1.01 32.64 2.07
N GLY A 80 -1.33 32.20 0.86
CA GLY A 80 -2.51 31.39 0.59
C GLY A 80 -2.17 30.11 -0.15
N LEU A 81 -2.74 29.00 0.29
CA LEU A 81 -2.70 27.71 -0.39
C LEU A 81 -4.13 27.28 -0.74
N ALA A 82 -4.28 26.63 -1.88
CA ALA A 82 -5.51 25.95 -2.29
C ALA A 82 -5.27 24.45 -2.36
N ALA A 83 -6.28 23.68 -1.95
CA ALA A 83 -6.40 22.27 -2.30
C ALA A 83 -7.29 22.14 -3.54
N THR A 84 -6.84 21.40 -4.54
CA THR A 84 -7.53 21.22 -5.82
C THR A 84 -7.76 19.76 -6.17
N VAL A 85 -8.87 19.49 -6.85
CA VAL A 85 -9.14 18.25 -7.57
C VAL A 85 -9.56 18.67 -8.98
N GLY A 86 -8.86 18.14 -9.98
CA GLY A 86 -8.77 18.71 -11.32
C GLY A 86 -8.18 20.11 -11.23
N ASP A 87 -8.83 21.04 -11.93
CA ASP A 87 -8.53 22.47 -11.86
C ASP A 87 -9.40 23.22 -10.84
N GLU A 88 -10.23 22.51 -10.07
CA GLU A 88 -11.20 23.11 -9.17
C GLU A 88 -10.67 23.23 -7.75
N PHE A 89 -10.89 24.39 -7.14
CA PHE A 89 -10.65 24.59 -5.71
C PHE A 89 -11.70 23.84 -4.91
N ILE A 90 -11.25 23.03 -3.96
CA ILE A 90 -12.12 22.32 -3.00
C ILE A 90 -11.96 22.86 -1.58
N ALA A 91 -10.84 23.54 -1.31
CA ALA A 91 -10.58 24.26 -0.06
C ALA A 91 -9.47 25.30 -0.24
N THR A 92 -9.45 26.30 0.64
CA THR A 92 -8.37 27.27 0.76
C THR A 92 -7.95 27.44 2.22
N VAL A 93 -6.67 27.73 2.43
CA VAL A 93 -6.12 28.17 3.72
C VAL A 93 -5.24 29.37 3.49
N ARG A 94 -5.29 30.34 4.39
CA ARG A 94 -4.46 31.53 4.33
C ARG A 94 -3.94 31.88 5.71
N TYR A 95 -2.75 32.46 5.77
CA TYR A 95 -2.32 33.22 6.93
C TYR A 95 -1.88 34.63 6.55
N ASP A 96 -2.11 35.57 7.46
CA ASP A 96 -1.56 36.92 7.45
C ASP A 96 -0.70 37.06 8.74
N ARG A 97 0.56 37.51 8.63
CA ARG A 97 1.45 37.75 9.79
C ARG A 97 0.92 38.90 10.63
N ILE A 98 0.92 38.72 11.94
CA ILE A 98 0.38 39.68 12.91
C ILE A 98 1.38 40.03 14.02
N ASP A 99 1.22 41.21 14.60
CA ASP A 99 1.89 41.58 15.85
C ASP A 99 1.11 41.05 17.08
N ALA A 100 1.63 41.33 18.28
CA ALA A 100 1.00 40.94 19.55
C ALA A 100 -0.40 41.56 19.78
N ARG A 101 -0.82 42.53 18.97
CA ARG A 101 -2.13 43.18 19.02
C ARG A 101 -3.08 42.65 17.93
N GLY A 102 -2.66 41.68 17.13
CA GLY A 102 -3.44 41.14 16.01
C GLY A 102 -3.43 42.01 14.76
N MET A 103 -2.55 43.02 14.67
CA MET A 103 -2.47 43.90 13.51
C MET A 103 -1.48 43.36 12.47
N PRO A 104 -1.72 43.58 11.16
CA PRO A 104 -0.79 43.14 10.12
C PRO A 104 0.65 43.60 10.38
N ALA A 105 1.59 42.68 10.31
CA ALA A 105 3.00 42.91 10.62
C ALA A 105 3.93 42.24 9.60
N ALA A 106 5.21 42.59 9.66
CA ALA A 106 6.29 41.94 8.93
C ALA A 106 7.27 41.27 9.90
N ALA A 107 8.25 40.54 9.39
CA ALA A 107 9.36 40.03 10.20
C ALA A 107 10.00 41.19 11.02
N PRO A 108 10.36 40.97 12.30
CA PRO A 108 10.59 39.68 12.97
C PRO A 108 9.40 39.14 13.79
N ALA A 109 8.18 39.67 13.64
CA ALA A 109 7.01 39.10 14.31
C ALA A 109 6.86 37.61 13.96
N ASP A 110 6.58 36.74 14.92
CA ASP A 110 6.56 35.28 14.72
C ASP A 110 5.16 34.65 14.92
N GLU A 111 4.11 35.49 14.86
CA GLU A 111 2.72 35.08 14.91
C GLU A 111 2.01 35.34 13.58
N ALA A 112 1.06 34.47 13.22
CA ALA A 112 0.17 34.70 12.09
C ALA A 112 -1.27 34.29 12.40
N GLU A 113 -2.24 35.06 11.91
CA GLU A 113 -3.64 34.68 11.93
C GLU A 113 -3.90 33.71 10.78
N VAL A 114 -4.46 32.53 11.07
CA VAL A 114 -4.75 31.49 10.06
C VAL A 114 -6.24 31.27 9.89
N ALA A 115 -6.68 31.11 8.65
CA ALA A 115 -8.08 30.89 8.35
C ALA A 115 -8.32 29.95 7.16
N PHE A 116 -9.41 29.18 7.25
CA PHE A 116 -9.72 28.06 6.35
C PHE A 116 -11.11 28.19 5.76
N LEU A 117 -11.28 27.79 4.51
CA LEU A 117 -12.60 27.59 3.91
C LEU A 117 -12.60 26.28 3.13
N VAL A 118 -13.55 25.40 3.42
CA VAL A 118 -13.69 24.08 2.77
C VAL A 118 -15.10 23.95 2.21
N GLN A 119 -15.21 23.59 0.94
CA GLN A 119 -16.50 23.33 0.31
C GLN A 119 -17.21 22.16 1.01
N ASP A 120 -18.50 22.29 1.26
CA ASP A 120 -19.30 21.35 2.07
C ASP A 120 -19.22 19.90 1.55
N ALA A 121 -19.27 19.71 0.23
CA ALA A 121 -19.13 18.40 -0.42
C ALA A 121 -17.78 17.71 -0.18
N HIS A 122 -16.76 18.46 0.25
CA HIS A 122 -15.41 17.96 0.53
C HIS A 122 -15.09 17.91 2.04
N GLN A 123 -16.02 18.30 2.91
CA GLN A 123 -15.86 18.17 4.36
C GLN A 123 -15.82 16.68 4.77
N GLY A 124 -15.16 16.39 5.89
CA GLY A 124 -14.98 15.01 6.38
C GLY A 124 -13.90 14.21 5.65
N ARG A 125 -13.42 14.67 4.49
CA ARG A 125 -12.33 14.03 3.70
C ARG A 125 -10.93 14.35 4.22
N GLY A 126 -10.80 15.11 5.31
CA GLY A 126 -9.49 15.45 5.92
C GLY A 126 -8.74 16.61 5.26
N VAL A 127 -9.36 17.30 4.30
CA VAL A 127 -8.74 18.40 3.52
C VAL A 127 -8.21 19.52 4.42
N ALA A 128 -9.00 19.97 5.40
CA ALA A 128 -8.57 21.00 6.35
C ALA A 128 -7.34 20.59 7.17
N SER A 129 -7.25 19.32 7.58
CA SER A 129 -6.08 18.81 8.30
C SER A 129 -4.84 18.78 7.42
N ALA A 130 -4.97 18.33 6.16
CA ALA A 130 -3.86 18.32 5.22
C ALA A 130 -3.35 19.75 4.91
N LEU A 131 -4.28 20.70 4.74
CA LEU A 131 -3.97 22.12 4.57
C LEU A 131 -3.30 22.72 5.81
N LEU A 132 -3.77 22.40 7.01
CA LEU A 132 -3.15 22.88 8.26
C LEU A 132 -1.71 22.37 8.40
N GLU A 133 -1.46 21.11 8.09
CA GLU A 133 -0.09 20.54 8.10
C GLU A 133 0.83 21.26 7.10
N HIS A 134 0.35 21.49 5.87
CA HIS A 134 1.12 22.15 4.81
C HIS A 134 1.37 23.62 5.13
N ILE A 135 0.34 24.38 5.49
CA ILE A 135 0.49 25.80 5.80
C ILE A 135 1.38 26.01 7.03
N ALA A 136 1.33 25.12 8.03
CA ALA A 136 2.23 25.18 9.18
C ALA A 136 3.69 24.95 8.77
N ALA A 137 3.96 24.02 7.85
CA ALA A 137 5.31 23.82 7.32
C ALA A 137 5.82 25.05 6.57
N VAL A 138 4.97 25.65 5.74
CA VAL A 138 5.25 26.90 5.01
C VAL A 138 5.50 28.06 5.97
N ALA A 139 4.67 28.22 7.00
CA ALA A 139 4.79 29.30 7.97
C ALA A 139 6.09 29.21 8.78
N ARG A 140 6.52 27.99 9.17
CA ARG A 140 7.82 27.77 9.81
C ARG A 140 9.00 28.16 8.92
N GLU A 141 8.93 27.88 7.62
CA GLU A 141 9.95 28.33 6.65
C GLU A 141 10.05 29.87 6.61
N ARG A 142 8.97 30.57 6.96
CA ARG A 142 8.89 32.03 7.06
C ARG A 142 9.07 32.58 8.48
N GLY A 143 9.56 31.76 9.40
CA GLY A 143 9.88 32.17 10.77
C GLY A 143 8.66 32.37 11.68
N ILE A 144 7.47 31.92 11.28
CA ILE A 144 6.30 31.88 12.15
C ILE A 144 6.44 30.72 13.12
N ARG A 145 6.28 31.02 14.41
CA ARG A 145 6.29 30.03 15.50
C ARG A 145 4.89 29.71 15.99
N ARG A 146 3.94 30.64 15.86
CA ARG A 146 2.57 30.45 16.37
C ARG A 146 1.51 30.85 15.38
N PHE A 147 0.43 30.09 15.35
CA PHE A 147 -0.82 30.52 14.71
C PHE A 147 -1.83 30.97 15.75
N ALA A 148 -2.56 32.02 15.42
CA ALA A 148 -3.81 32.40 16.07
C ALA A 148 -4.97 32.10 15.11
N ALA A 149 -6.08 31.56 15.62
CA ALA A 149 -7.30 31.36 14.86
C ALA A 149 -8.52 31.71 15.72
N GLU A 150 -9.46 32.44 15.15
CA GLU A 150 -10.75 32.71 15.76
C GLU A 150 -11.80 31.79 15.13
N VAL A 151 -12.63 31.19 15.97
CA VAL A 151 -13.67 30.25 15.53
C VAL A 151 -14.94 30.51 16.34
N LEU A 152 -16.10 30.60 15.67
CA LEU A 152 -17.37 30.68 16.38
C LEU A 152 -17.61 29.40 17.21
N PRO A 153 -18.12 29.49 18.45
CA PRO A 153 -18.35 28.32 19.31
C PRO A 153 -19.22 27.23 18.67
N ALA A 154 -20.15 27.62 17.80
CA ALA A 154 -21.02 26.70 17.06
C ALA A 154 -20.27 25.85 16.01
N ASN A 155 -19.10 26.29 15.52
CA ASN A 155 -18.31 25.58 14.52
C ASN A 155 -17.45 24.48 15.16
N THR A 156 -18.13 23.49 15.73
CA THR A 156 -17.52 22.32 16.39
C THR A 156 -16.61 21.53 15.45
N LYS A 157 -16.91 21.51 14.14
CA LYS A 157 -16.08 20.85 13.11
C LYS A 157 -14.69 21.48 13.02
N MET A 158 -14.58 22.80 12.90
CA MET A 158 -13.28 23.48 12.84
C MET A 158 -12.53 23.43 14.17
N ILE A 159 -13.23 23.58 15.30
CA ILE A 159 -12.63 23.38 16.63
C ILE A 159 -12.01 21.98 16.70
N LYS A 160 -12.70 20.95 16.20
CA LYS A 160 -12.18 19.58 16.16
C LYS A 160 -10.93 19.45 15.29
N VAL A 161 -10.89 20.05 14.09
CA VAL A 161 -9.70 20.01 13.21
C VAL A 161 -8.46 20.53 13.95
N PHE A 162 -8.62 21.65 14.64
CA PHE A 162 -7.56 22.27 15.42
C PHE A 162 -7.17 21.47 16.66
N THR A 163 -8.17 20.92 17.37
CA THR A 163 -7.96 20.07 18.55
C THR A 163 -7.24 18.77 18.19
N ASP A 164 -7.64 18.16 17.08
CA ASP A 164 -7.10 16.90 16.58
C ASP A 164 -5.71 17.06 15.96
N ALA A 165 -5.26 18.27 15.64
CA ALA A 165 -3.97 18.51 14.99
C ALA A 165 -2.76 18.15 15.87
N GLY A 166 -2.97 17.99 17.18
CA GLY A 166 -1.94 17.53 18.13
C GLY A 166 -0.93 18.59 18.55
N TYR A 167 -1.13 19.86 18.16
CA TYR A 167 -0.36 21.00 18.64
C TYR A 167 -0.77 21.40 20.06
N THR A 168 0.16 22.03 20.80
CA THR A 168 -0.15 22.62 22.12
C THR A 168 -1.07 23.81 21.90
N GLN A 169 -2.27 23.77 22.51
CA GLN A 169 -3.31 24.75 22.29
C GLN A 169 -3.65 25.52 23.57
N LYS A 170 -3.75 26.85 23.45
CA LYS A 170 -4.46 27.68 24.43
C LYS A 170 -5.83 28.06 23.89
N ARG A 171 -6.83 28.04 24.77
CA ARG A 171 -8.20 28.44 24.47
C ARG A 171 -8.56 29.61 25.36
N SER A 172 -9.03 30.69 24.78
CA SER A 172 -9.77 31.73 25.49
C SER A 172 -11.12 31.96 24.82
N PHE A 173 -12.09 32.38 25.61
CA PHE A 173 -13.38 32.87 25.14
C PHE A 173 -13.34 34.39 25.28
N GLU A 174 -13.31 35.08 24.16
CA GLU A 174 -13.24 36.53 24.07
C GLU A 174 -14.27 36.97 23.02
N ASP A 175 -15.06 38.01 23.30
CA ASP A 175 -16.01 38.63 22.36
C ASP A 175 -16.94 37.65 21.61
N GLY A 176 -17.34 36.56 22.28
CA GLY A 176 -18.25 35.55 21.70
C GLY A 176 -17.60 34.58 20.70
N VAL A 177 -16.29 34.66 20.49
CA VAL A 177 -15.49 33.72 19.69
C VAL A 177 -14.59 32.87 20.57
N VAL A 178 -14.20 31.70 20.05
CA VAL A 178 -13.16 30.86 20.64
C VAL A 178 -11.84 31.21 19.95
N ARG A 179 -10.93 31.83 20.71
CA ARG A 179 -9.56 32.09 20.24
C ARG A 179 -8.69 30.87 20.53
N LEU A 180 -8.02 30.39 19.48
CA LEU A 180 -7.15 29.22 19.51
C LEU A 180 -5.73 29.64 19.12
N GLU A 181 -4.77 29.39 20.00
CA GLU A 181 -3.35 29.59 19.71
C GLU A 181 -2.63 28.24 19.56
N PHE A 182 -1.78 28.11 18.54
CA PHE A 182 -1.05 26.89 18.22
C PHE A 182 0.44 27.16 18.13
N ASP A 183 1.24 26.43 18.91
CA ASP A 183 2.68 26.35 18.66
C ASP A 183 2.95 25.45 17.44
N LEU A 184 3.71 25.93 16.46
CA LEU A 184 4.01 25.21 15.23
C LEU A 184 5.19 24.25 15.36
N GLU A 185 5.92 24.30 16.48
CA GLU A 185 6.95 23.31 16.80
C GLU A 185 6.31 21.92 16.91
N PRO A 186 6.74 20.93 16.09
CA PRO A 186 6.16 19.60 16.14
C PRO A 186 6.40 18.95 17.51
N THR A 187 5.34 18.42 18.12
CA THR A 187 5.41 17.58 19.32
C THR A 187 5.38 16.10 18.92
N ASP A 188 5.82 15.20 19.81
CA ASP A 188 5.67 13.76 19.58
C ASP A 188 4.21 13.36 19.32
N ARG A 189 3.28 14.02 20.02
CA ARG A 189 1.84 13.84 19.82
C ARG A 189 1.39 14.32 18.44
N SER A 190 1.79 15.50 17.99
CA SER A 190 1.41 16.01 16.66
C SER A 190 1.98 15.10 15.56
N LEU A 191 3.23 14.65 15.69
CA LEU A 191 3.85 13.71 14.75
C LEU A 191 3.12 12.36 14.73
N ALA A 192 2.71 11.82 15.89
CA ALA A 192 1.95 10.57 15.95
C ALA A 192 0.57 10.69 15.28
N VAL A 193 -0.14 11.80 15.50
CA VAL A 193 -1.41 12.10 14.82
C VAL A 193 -1.21 12.18 13.31
N MET A 194 -0.23 12.97 12.84
CA MET A 194 0.08 13.13 11.41
C MET A 194 0.34 11.76 10.76
N ARG A 195 1.18 10.93 11.40
CA ARG A 195 1.48 9.57 10.93
C ARG A 195 0.26 8.65 10.92
N GLY A 196 -0.61 8.75 11.93
CA GLY A 196 -1.87 7.99 11.97
C GLY A 196 -2.91 8.45 10.95
N ARG A 197 -2.88 9.72 10.53
CA ARG A 197 -3.68 10.22 9.39
C ARG A 197 -3.11 9.72 8.07
N GLU A 198 -1.81 9.89 7.86
CA GLU A 198 -1.06 9.40 6.69
C GLU A 198 -1.37 7.92 6.45
N GLN A 199 -1.23 7.08 7.48
CA GLN A 199 -1.49 5.65 7.33
C GLN A 199 -2.93 5.33 6.95
N ARG A 200 -3.94 5.88 7.64
CA ARG A 200 -5.35 5.57 7.32
C ARG A 200 -5.74 6.03 5.92
N ALA A 201 -5.27 7.21 5.50
CA ALA A 201 -5.51 7.74 4.17
C ALA A 201 -4.88 6.85 3.08
N GLU A 202 -3.61 6.48 3.23
CA GLU A 202 -2.89 5.63 2.27
C GLU A 202 -3.43 4.20 2.23
N ALA A 203 -3.72 3.61 3.39
CA ALA A 203 -4.35 2.29 3.48
C ALA A 203 -5.70 2.26 2.76
N ARG A 204 -6.52 3.31 2.96
CA ARG A 204 -7.82 3.44 2.28
C ARG A 204 -7.66 3.65 0.77
N SER A 205 -6.64 4.40 0.36
CA SER A 205 -6.28 4.62 -1.04
C SER A 205 -5.98 3.30 -1.76
N VAL A 206 -5.19 2.43 -1.14
CA VAL A 206 -4.88 1.08 -1.65
C VAL A 206 -6.12 0.18 -1.60
N GLN A 207 -6.92 0.24 -0.52
CA GLN A 207 -8.13 -0.57 -0.37
C GLN A 207 -9.10 -0.37 -1.53
N ARG A 208 -9.27 0.88 -2.01
CA ARG A 208 -10.13 1.18 -3.18
C ARG A 208 -9.68 0.48 -4.47
N LEU A 209 -8.39 0.23 -4.61
CA LEU A 209 -7.80 -0.46 -5.77
C LEU A 209 -7.94 -1.98 -5.68
N LEU A 210 -7.95 -2.52 -4.45
CA LEU A 210 -7.95 -3.96 -4.19
C LEU A 210 -9.34 -4.52 -3.89
N ALA A 211 -10.31 -3.69 -3.54
CA ALA A 211 -11.70 -4.09 -3.28
C ALA A 211 -12.71 -3.18 -4.01
N PRO A 212 -12.63 -3.06 -5.35
CA PRO A 212 -13.63 -2.32 -6.13
C PRO A 212 -14.96 -3.07 -6.17
N GLY A 213 -16.07 -2.33 -6.27
CA GLY A 213 -17.41 -2.88 -6.54
C GLY A 213 -17.76 -2.92 -8.04
N SER A 214 -17.03 -2.18 -8.87
CA SER A 214 -17.17 -2.17 -10.33
C SER A 214 -15.83 -1.97 -11.04
N VAL A 215 -15.58 -2.76 -12.08
CA VAL A 215 -14.34 -2.75 -12.87
C VAL A 215 -14.64 -2.55 -14.36
N ALA A 216 -14.00 -1.58 -15.00
CA ALA A 216 -13.98 -1.44 -16.45
C ALA A 216 -12.65 -1.94 -17.03
N VAL A 217 -12.71 -2.84 -18.00
CA VAL A 217 -11.52 -3.34 -18.71
C VAL A 217 -11.44 -2.66 -20.07
N ILE A 218 -10.46 -1.77 -20.22
CA ILE A 218 -10.31 -0.89 -21.37
C ILE A 218 -9.27 -1.47 -22.33
N GLY A 219 -9.64 -1.64 -23.60
CA GLY A 219 -8.82 -2.30 -24.61
C GLY A 219 -9.18 -3.77 -24.81
N THR A 220 -10.40 -4.18 -24.48
CA THR A 220 -10.94 -5.53 -24.78
C THR A 220 -11.23 -5.67 -26.27
N SER A 221 -10.62 -6.63 -26.95
CA SER A 221 -10.92 -6.95 -28.36
C SER A 221 -12.14 -7.87 -28.50
N ARG A 222 -12.78 -7.83 -29.67
CA ARG A 222 -13.79 -8.81 -30.09
C ARG A 222 -13.17 -10.17 -30.40
N THR A 223 -11.98 -10.17 -31.01
CA THR A 223 -11.25 -11.41 -31.29
C THR A 223 -10.66 -11.96 -30.00
N PRO A 224 -10.75 -13.27 -29.76
CA PRO A 224 -10.07 -13.91 -28.64
C PRO A 224 -8.57 -13.59 -28.64
N GLY A 225 -8.00 -13.41 -27.45
CA GLY A 225 -6.59 -13.06 -27.26
C GLY A 225 -6.35 -11.57 -26.94
N GLY A 226 -5.10 -11.24 -26.63
CA GLY A 226 -4.71 -9.89 -26.20
C GLY A 226 -4.85 -9.66 -24.69
N VAL A 227 -4.17 -8.62 -24.21
CA VAL A 227 -4.03 -8.29 -22.77
C VAL A 227 -5.39 -7.99 -22.14
N GLY A 228 -6.17 -7.07 -22.71
CA GLY A 228 -7.48 -6.69 -22.16
C GLY A 228 -8.47 -7.85 -22.09
N ARG A 229 -8.54 -8.66 -23.15
CA ARG A 229 -9.39 -9.87 -23.19
C ARG A 229 -8.97 -10.91 -22.14
N THR A 230 -7.67 -11.06 -21.92
CA THR A 230 -7.12 -11.98 -20.91
C THR A 230 -7.52 -11.55 -19.51
N VAL A 231 -7.37 -10.27 -19.17
CA VAL A 231 -7.77 -9.78 -17.84
C VAL A 231 -9.28 -9.86 -17.62
N LEU A 232 -10.08 -9.57 -18.65
CA LEU A 232 -11.53 -9.72 -18.58
C LEU A 232 -11.91 -11.16 -18.21
N ARG A 233 -11.32 -12.16 -18.86
CA ARG A 233 -11.57 -13.57 -18.54
C ARG A 233 -11.10 -13.92 -17.14
N ASN A 234 -9.90 -13.51 -16.78
CA ASN A 234 -9.35 -13.77 -15.45
C ASN A 234 -10.23 -13.22 -14.32
N LEU A 235 -10.84 -12.04 -14.51
CA LEU A 235 -11.83 -11.48 -13.57
C LEU A 235 -13.06 -12.37 -13.43
N LEU A 236 -13.61 -12.85 -14.55
CA LEU A 236 -14.81 -13.68 -14.57
C LEU A 236 -14.55 -15.09 -14.03
N ASP A 237 -13.48 -15.73 -14.50
CA ASP A 237 -13.04 -17.06 -14.07
C ASP A 237 -12.65 -17.06 -12.58
N GLY A 238 -12.13 -15.94 -12.08
CA GLY A 238 -11.87 -15.71 -10.67
C GLY A 238 -13.13 -15.54 -9.81
N GLY A 239 -14.30 -15.34 -10.42
CA GLY A 239 -15.57 -15.15 -9.73
C GLY A 239 -15.71 -13.79 -9.05
N PHE A 240 -15.18 -12.72 -9.66
CA PHE A 240 -15.30 -11.35 -9.13
C PHE A 240 -16.74 -11.02 -8.75
N THR A 241 -16.93 -10.50 -7.54
CA THR A 241 -18.27 -10.30 -6.96
C THR A 241 -18.92 -8.98 -7.38
N GLY A 242 -18.16 -8.07 -7.97
CA GLY A 242 -18.63 -6.78 -8.46
C GLY A 242 -19.08 -6.81 -9.92
N ARG A 243 -19.41 -5.62 -10.45
CA ARG A 243 -19.77 -5.44 -11.87
C ARG A 243 -18.54 -5.37 -12.75
N VAL A 244 -18.63 -5.90 -13.96
CA VAL A 244 -17.56 -5.86 -14.96
C VAL A 244 -18.10 -5.23 -16.23
N HIS A 245 -17.32 -4.34 -16.85
CA HIS A 245 -17.65 -3.69 -18.11
C HIS A 245 -16.48 -3.86 -19.09
N ALA A 246 -16.78 -4.23 -20.33
CA ALA A 246 -15.80 -4.27 -21.40
C ALA A 246 -15.84 -2.95 -22.19
N VAL A 247 -14.69 -2.28 -22.35
CA VAL A 247 -14.64 -0.96 -22.99
C VAL A 247 -13.68 -0.98 -24.18
N ASN A 248 -14.20 -0.64 -25.35
CA ASN A 248 -13.41 -0.44 -26.55
C ASN A 248 -14.11 0.47 -27.57
N HIS A 249 -13.48 1.59 -27.94
CA HIS A 249 -13.95 2.52 -28.97
C HIS A 249 -14.26 1.87 -30.34
N ALA A 250 -13.69 0.70 -30.63
CA ALA A 250 -13.87 -0.03 -31.89
C ALA A 250 -15.08 -0.98 -31.88
N PHE A 251 -15.86 -1.02 -30.79
CA PHE A 251 -17.11 -1.77 -30.78
C PHE A 251 -18.17 -1.11 -31.69
N PRO A 252 -19.00 -1.89 -32.41
CA PRO A 252 -20.18 -1.38 -33.10
C PRO A 252 -21.13 -0.64 -32.16
N ASP A 253 -21.89 0.33 -32.67
CA ASP A 253 -22.83 1.13 -31.85
C ASP A 253 -24.01 0.32 -31.32
N ASP A 254 -24.40 -0.75 -32.01
CA ASP A 254 -25.49 -1.66 -31.66
C ASP A 254 -25.06 -2.81 -30.73
N MET A 255 -23.79 -2.84 -30.33
CA MET A 255 -23.24 -3.92 -29.51
C MET A 255 -23.44 -3.64 -28.03
N GLU A 256 -24.37 -4.35 -27.39
CA GLU A 256 -24.64 -4.22 -25.95
C GLU A 256 -23.79 -5.15 -25.08
N ARG A 257 -23.37 -6.30 -25.62
CA ARG A 257 -22.63 -7.33 -24.87
C ARG A 257 -21.48 -7.89 -25.67
N LEU A 258 -20.43 -8.27 -24.95
CA LEU A 258 -19.23 -8.87 -25.49
C LEU A 258 -19.26 -10.39 -25.32
N GLU A 259 -19.51 -11.08 -26.43
CA GLU A 259 -19.58 -12.54 -26.48
C GLU A 259 -18.19 -13.20 -26.62
N PRO A 260 -17.99 -14.43 -26.09
CA PRO A 260 -18.95 -15.26 -25.33
C PRO A 260 -18.99 -14.99 -23.82
N GLU A 261 -18.26 -14.00 -23.30
CA GLU A 261 -18.17 -13.70 -21.86
C GLU A 261 -19.47 -13.08 -21.29
N GLY A 262 -20.36 -12.60 -22.16
CA GLY A 262 -21.68 -12.09 -21.80
C GLY A 262 -21.66 -10.79 -21.00
N VAL A 263 -20.55 -10.05 -21.02
CA VAL A 263 -20.35 -8.82 -20.22
C VAL A 263 -20.83 -7.58 -20.99
N PRO A 264 -21.45 -6.57 -20.33
CA PRO A 264 -21.79 -5.29 -20.96
C PRO A 264 -20.61 -4.69 -21.72
N ALA A 265 -20.85 -4.34 -22.99
CA ALA A 265 -19.86 -3.78 -23.89
C ALA A 265 -20.16 -2.30 -24.14
N HIS A 266 -19.17 -1.44 -23.94
CA HIS A 266 -19.31 -0.01 -24.13
C HIS A 266 -18.19 0.52 -25.04
N ARG A 267 -18.51 1.50 -25.87
CA ARG A 267 -17.49 2.17 -26.70
C ARG A 267 -16.60 3.11 -25.88
N SER A 268 -17.11 3.56 -24.74
CA SER A 268 -16.57 4.62 -23.89
C SER A 268 -17.08 4.39 -22.47
N LEU A 269 -16.27 4.69 -21.46
CA LEU A 269 -16.68 4.79 -20.05
C LEU A 269 -17.86 5.76 -19.87
N ARG A 270 -17.94 6.83 -20.66
CA ARG A 270 -19.05 7.80 -20.59
C ARG A 270 -20.42 7.18 -20.92
N ALA A 271 -20.45 6.03 -21.58
CA ALA A 271 -21.67 5.30 -21.89
C ALA A 271 -22.07 4.30 -20.80
N ILE A 272 -21.33 4.24 -19.69
CA ILE A 272 -21.68 3.47 -18.50
C ILE A 272 -22.44 4.43 -17.59
N GLU A 273 -23.67 4.09 -17.19
CA GLU A 273 -24.43 4.98 -16.29
C GLU A 273 -24.04 4.76 -14.83
N GLU A 274 -23.58 3.57 -14.49
CA GLU A 274 -23.19 3.20 -13.15
C GLU A 274 -21.77 3.65 -12.78
N PRO A 275 -21.49 3.88 -11.47
CA PRO A 275 -20.14 4.14 -11.00
C PRO A 275 -19.18 2.99 -11.31
N VAL A 276 -18.00 3.36 -11.83
CA VAL A 276 -16.86 2.46 -12.03
C VAL A 276 -15.79 2.82 -10.99
N ASP A 277 -15.36 1.85 -10.19
CA ASP A 277 -14.37 2.11 -9.13
C ASP A 277 -12.93 1.98 -9.66
N LEU A 278 -12.67 0.97 -10.51
CA LEU A 278 -11.35 0.62 -11.02
C LEU A 278 -11.37 0.49 -12.55
N ALA A 279 -10.42 1.14 -13.23
CA ALA A 279 -10.19 0.91 -14.66
C ALA A 279 -8.89 0.13 -14.89
N VAL A 280 -8.99 -1.00 -15.59
CA VAL A 280 -7.82 -1.74 -16.08
C VAL A 280 -7.52 -1.31 -17.51
N VAL A 281 -6.36 -0.69 -17.72
CA VAL A 281 -5.98 -0.04 -18.97
C VAL A 281 -5.02 -0.92 -19.74
N ALA A 282 -5.48 -1.46 -20.87
CA ALA A 282 -4.75 -2.34 -21.77
C ALA A 282 -4.74 -1.82 -23.23
N VAL A 283 -4.54 -0.51 -23.40
CA VAL A 283 -4.44 0.16 -24.71
C VAL A 283 -3.02 0.67 -24.98
N PRO A 284 -2.59 0.93 -26.22
CA PRO A 284 -1.28 1.53 -26.50
C PRO A 284 -1.03 2.81 -25.69
N ALA A 285 0.23 3.06 -25.32
CA ALA A 285 0.64 4.14 -24.41
C ALA A 285 0.16 5.53 -24.88
N GLU A 286 0.08 5.72 -26.20
CA GLU A 286 -0.34 6.97 -26.85
C GLU A 286 -1.82 7.28 -26.61
N ARG A 287 -2.64 6.26 -26.32
CA ARG A 287 -4.08 6.40 -26.07
C ARG A 287 -4.43 6.51 -24.59
N VAL A 288 -3.50 6.18 -23.70
CA VAL A 288 -3.73 6.22 -22.25
C VAL A 288 -4.14 7.62 -21.75
N PRO A 289 -3.57 8.75 -22.21
CA PRO A 289 -3.99 10.07 -21.73
C PRO A 289 -5.48 10.36 -21.95
N ALA A 290 -6.05 9.96 -23.09
CA ALA A 290 -7.48 10.11 -23.36
C ALA A 290 -8.32 9.25 -22.42
N VAL A 291 -7.89 8.00 -22.18
CA VAL A 291 -8.54 7.10 -21.23
C VAL A 291 -8.51 7.64 -19.80
N VAL A 292 -7.39 8.22 -19.37
CA VAL A 292 -7.25 8.82 -18.03
C VAL A 292 -8.19 10.00 -17.85
N ALA A 293 -8.31 10.87 -18.87
CA ALA A 293 -9.25 11.99 -18.84
C ALA A 293 -10.70 11.47 -18.68
N GLU A 294 -11.06 10.46 -19.46
CA GLU A 294 -12.39 9.86 -19.42
C GLU A 294 -12.70 9.17 -18.08
N CYS A 295 -11.70 8.47 -17.50
CA CYS A 295 -11.80 7.92 -16.16
C CYS A 295 -12.01 9.02 -15.11
N GLY A 296 -11.31 10.14 -15.26
CA GLY A 296 -11.43 11.31 -14.40
C GLY A 296 -12.80 11.96 -14.46
N ASP A 297 -13.35 12.15 -15.66
CA ASP A 297 -14.71 12.67 -15.88
C ASP A 297 -15.78 11.74 -15.29
N HIS A 298 -15.56 10.42 -15.39
CA HIS A 298 -16.47 9.39 -14.85
C HIS A 298 -16.37 9.20 -13.33
N GLY A 299 -15.34 9.78 -12.69
CA GLY A 299 -15.11 9.63 -11.25
C GLY A 299 -14.53 8.27 -10.83
N VAL A 300 -13.79 7.61 -11.73
CA VAL A 300 -13.03 6.38 -11.39
C VAL A 300 -12.07 6.68 -10.25
N GLN A 301 -11.86 5.73 -9.34
CA GLN A 301 -11.02 5.94 -8.15
C GLN A 301 -9.57 5.52 -8.37
N GLY A 302 -9.31 4.62 -9.31
CA GLY A 302 -7.96 4.24 -9.67
C GLY A 302 -7.79 3.45 -10.94
N LEU A 303 -6.53 3.33 -11.34
CA LEU A 303 -6.10 2.79 -12.61
C LEU A 303 -5.10 1.65 -12.40
N VAL A 304 -5.27 0.54 -13.12
CA VAL A 304 -4.25 -0.49 -13.31
C VAL A 304 -3.76 -0.40 -14.74
N VAL A 305 -2.59 0.20 -14.95
CA VAL A 305 -2.03 0.45 -16.29
C VAL A 305 -1.07 -0.68 -16.65
N LEU A 306 -1.54 -1.60 -17.49
CA LEU A 306 -0.76 -2.76 -17.93
C LEU A 306 0.19 -2.40 -19.08
N SER A 307 -0.12 -1.32 -19.81
CA SER A 307 0.62 -0.87 -20.98
C SER A 307 2.07 -0.52 -20.65
N ALA A 308 2.99 -1.04 -21.47
CA ALA A 308 4.38 -0.61 -21.54
C ALA A 308 4.53 0.63 -22.45
N GLY A 309 5.76 1.09 -22.69
CA GLY A 309 6.08 2.30 -23.46
C GLY A 309 6.34 3.54 -22.59
N TYR A 310 6.68 3.36 -21.32
CA TYR A 310 6.88 4.45 -20.36
C TYR A 310 8.35 4.60 -19.99
N ALA A 311 8.68 4.88 -18.73
CA ALA A 311 10.04 5.20 -18.31
C ALA A 311 11.08 4.12 -18.66
N GLU A 312 10.64 2.89 -18.90
CA GLU A 312 11.44 1.77 -19.39
C GLU A 312 11.91 1.94 -20.85
N SER A 313 11.24 2.78 -21.63
CA SER A 313 11.54 3.08 -23.04
C SER A 313 12.40 4.33 -23.23
N GLY A 314 12.95 4.91 -22.17
CA GLY A 314 13.89 6.04 -22.23
C GLY A 314 13.30 7.39 -21.81
N ARG A 315 13.80 8.49 -22.38
CA ARG A 315 13.48 9.85 -21.93
C ARG A 315 12.03 10.24 -22.20
N GLU A 316 11.56 10.05 -23.42
CA GLU A 316 10.18 10.38 -23.80
C GLU A 316 9.17 9.60 -22.95
N GLY A 317 9.43 8.30 -22.73
CA GLY A 317 8.58 7.49 -21.88
C GLY A 317 8.61 7.89 -20.40
N ARG A 318 9.72 8.47 -19.90
CA ARG A 318 9.76 9.09 -18.55
C ARG A 318 8.87 10.32 -18.46
N ASP A 319 8.87 11.14 -19.50
CA ASP A 319 8.00 12.32 -19.57
C ASP A 319 6.52 11.88 -19.61
N ARG A 320 6.20 10.90 -20.45
CA ARG A 320 4.88 10.27 -20.51
C ARG A 320 4.42 9.67 -19.17
N GLN A 321 5.33 9.04 -18.42
CA GLN A 321 5.02 8.48 -17.10
C GLN A 321 4.71 9.57 -16.07
N ARG A 322 5.49 10.65 -16.07
CA ARG A 322 5.24 11.80 -15.20
C ARG A 322 3.88 12.42 -15.50
N ASP A 323 3.53 12.56 -16.78
CA ASP A 323 2.26 13.15 -17.18
C ASP A 323 1.07 12.24 -16.89
N LEU A 324 1.22 10.90 -17.03
CA LEU A 324 0.24 9.92 -16.56
C LEU A 324 -0.09 10.09 -15.07
N VAL A 325 0.94 10.14 -14.20
CA VAL A 325 0.73 10.27 -12.76
C VAL A 325 0.11 11.61 -12.42
N ARG A 326 0.61 12.70 -13.03
CA ARG A 326 0.08 14.06 -12.82
C ARG A 326 -1.40 14.15 -13.18
N GLN A 327 -1.77 13.65 -14.36
CA GLN A 327 -3.15 13.66 -14.84
C GLN A 327 -4.05 12.78 -13.98
N ALA A 328 -3.61 11.59 -13.58
CA ALA A 328 -4.41 10.73 -12.72
C ALA A 328 -4.65 11.37 -11.34
N ARG A 329 -3.60 11.91 -10.71
CA ARG A 329 -3.70 12.53 -9.39
C ARG A 329 -4.50 13.81 -9.38
N SER A 330 -4.48 14.59 -10.47
CA SER A 330 -5.34 15.78 -10.56
C SER A 330 -6.80 15.36 -10.44
N HIS A 331 -7.24 14.30 -11.12
CA HIS A 331 -8.61 13.78 -11.00
C HIS A 331 -8.90 13.00 -9.70
N GLY A 332 -7.99 12.99 -8.72
CA GLY A 332 -8.20 12.27 -7.46
C GLY A 332 -7.90 10.78 -7.52
N MET A 333 -7.35 10.28 -8.64
CA MET A 333 -7.10 8.86 -8.89
C MET A 333 -5.70 8.42 -8.45
N ARG A 334 -5.57 7.12 -8.15
CA ARG A 334 -4.28 6.44 -7.98
C ARG A 334 -3.94 5.52 -9.14
N VAL A 335 -2.65 5.28 -9.35
CA VAL A 335 -2.14 4.43 -10.44
C VAL A 335 -1.29 3.27 -9.91
N ILE A 336 -1.63 2.05 -10.33
CA ILE A 336 -0.76 0.87 -10.27
C ILE A 336 -0.15 0.68 -11.65
N GLY A 337 1.18 0.63 -11.72
CA GLY A 337 1.92 0.62 -12.98
C GLY A 337 2.67 1.94 -13.24
N PRO A 338 2.85 2.33 -14.52
CA PRO A 338 2.51 1.57 -15.72
C PRO A 338 3.40 0.33 -15.89
N ASN A 339 3.26 -0.40 -17.00
CA ASN A 339 3.95 -1.67 -17.23
C ASN A 339 3.70 -2.68 -16.08
N ALA A 340 2.49 -2.63 -15.52
CA ALA A 340 2.08 -3.52 -14.44
C ALA A 340 1.69 -4.90 -14.97
N PHE A 341 1.82 -5.91 -14.11
CA PHE A 341 1.21 -7.22 -14.37
C PHE A 341 -0.24 -7.31 -13.85
N GLY A 342 -0.60 -6.42 -12.92
CA GLY A 342 -1.95 -6.28 -12.38
C GLY A 342 -2.06 -6.58 -10.89
N VAL A 343 -3.29 -6.77 -10.43
CA VAL A 343 -3.62 -6.95 -9.01
C VAL A 343 -4.59 -8.11 -8.78
N ILE A 344 -4.49 -8.72 -7.60
CA ILE A 344 -5.37 -9.81 -7.15
C ILE A 344 -5.78 -9.55 -5.70
N ASN A 345 -7.05 -9.81 -5.38
CA ASN A 345 -7.57 -9.89 -4.02
C ASN A 345 -8.47 -11.12 -3.89
N THR A 346 -8.08 -12.05 -3.03
CA THR A 346 -8.77 -13.34 -2.85
C THR A 346 -9.88 -13.31 -1.79
N ALA A 347 -10.23 -12.13 -1.26
CA ALA A 347 -11.31 -12.00 -0.28
C ALA A 347 -12.59 -12.59 -0.85
N GLU A 348 -13.31 -13.38 -0.04
CA GLU A 348 -14.53 -14.05 -0.48
C GLU A 348 -15.57 -13.07 -1.05
N GLY A 349 -15.70 -11.89 -0.43
CA GLY A 349 -16.60 -10.83 -0.86
C GLY A 349 -16.07 -9.95 -2.00
N VAL A 350 -14.88 -10.23 -2.55
CA VAL A 350 -14.26 -9.45 -3.64
C VAL A 350 -13.88 -10.34 -4.83
N ARG A 351 -13.01 -11.33 -4.62
CA ARG A 351 -12.50 -12.27 -5.65
C ARG A 351 -11.98 -11.57 -6.93
N LEU A 352 -11.18 -10.54 -6.75
CA LEU A 352 -10.61 -9.75 -7.84
C LEU A 352 -9.39 -10.46 -8.44
N ASN A 353 -9.40 -10.70 -9.76
CA ASN A 353 -8.21 -11.05 -10.55
C ASN A 353 -8.04 -10.10 -11.74
N ALA A 354 -7.71 -8.85 -11.47
CA ALA A 354 -7.38 -7.84 -12.47
C ALA A 354 -5.89 -7.94 -12.87
N SER A 355 -5.46 -9.14 -13.28
CA SER A 355 -4.07 -9.42 -13.61
C SER A 355 -3.92 -10.34 -14.82
N LEU A 356 -2.70 -10.48 -15.32
CA LEU A 356 -2.35 -11.43 -16.38
C LEU A 356 -1.99 -12.82 -15.82
N SER A 357 -2.29 -13.10 -14.55
CA SER A 357 -2.12 -14.44 -13.97
C SER A 357 -3.09 -15.42 -14.61
N PRO A 358 -2.61 -16.57 -15.15
CA PRO A 358 -3.48 -17.53 -15.83
C PRO A 358 -4.47 -18.24 -14.89
N GLN A 359 -4.22 -18.20 -13.59
CA GLN A 359 -5.08 -18.81 -12.56
C GLN A 359 -5.18 -17.86 -11.36
N LEU A 360 -6.35 -17.83 -10.71
CA LEU A 360 -6.52 -17.18 -9.42
C LEU A 360 -5.75 -18.00 -8.37
N PRO A 361 -4.83 -17.40 -7.60
CA PRO A 361 -4.16 -18.11 -6.53
C PRO A 361 -5.16 -18.49 -5.44
N ASN A 362 -4.87 -19.58 -4.73
CA ASN A 362 -5.67 -19.99 -3.57
C ASN A 362 -5.74 -18.84 -2.56
N PRO A 363 -6.90 -18.58 -1.94
CA PRO A 363 -7.00 -17.65 -0.83
C PRO A 363 -6.04 -18.05 0.30
N GLY A 364 -5.41 -17.06 0.92
CA GLY A 364 -4.65 -17.27 2.14
C GLY A 364 -4.19 -15.99 2.82
N ARG A 365 -3.09 -16.06 3.57
CA ARG A 365 -2.67 -14.98 4.50
C ARG A 365 -1.40 -14.24 4.07
N LEU A 366 -0.87 -14.54 2.88
CA LEU A 366 0.33 -13.89 2.35
C LEU A 366 -0.04 -12.64 1.56
N GLY A 367 0.51 -11.48 1.91
CA GLY A 367 0.45 -10.27 1.09
C GLY A 367 1.69 -10.19 0.21
N LEU A 368 1.53 -10.08 -1.11
CA LEU A 368 2.66 -10.13 -2.05
C LEU A 368 2.77 -8.85 -2.90
N PHE A 369 3.91 -8.17 -2.82
CA PHE A 369 4.26 -7.03 -3.66
C PHE A 369 5.44 -7.34 -4.56
N THR A 370 5.35 -6.99 -5.84
CA THR A 370 6.47 -7.12 -6.79
C THR A 370 6.57 -5.90 -7.71
N GLN A 371 7.79 -5.58 -8.11
CA GLN A 371 8.07 -4.59 -9.16
C GLN A 371 8.32 -5.25 -10.54
N SER A 372 8.37 -6.59 -10.58
CA SER A 372 8.58 -7.35 -11.81
C SER A 372 7.43 -8.33 -12.06
N GLY A 373 6.85 -8.27 -13.26
CA GLY A 373 5.80 -9.19 -13.69
C GLY A 373 6.26 -10.64 -13.75
N ALA A 374 7.43 -10.89 -14.34
CA ALA A 374 7.99 -12.25 -14.46
C ALA A 374 8.27 -12.89 -13.09
N ILE A 375 8.83 -12.12 -12.15
CA ILE A 375 9.02 -12.58 -10.77
C ILE A 375 7.69 -12.77 -10.05
N GLY A 376 6.70 -11.93 -10.32
CA GLY A 376 5.33 -12.10 -9.83
C GLY A 376 4.73 -13.44 -10.26
N ILE A 377 4.83 -13.79 -11.55
CA ILE A 377 4.38 -15.10 -12.06
C ILE A 377 5.11 -16.24 -11.37
N ALA A 378 6.45 -16.15 -11.26
CA ALA A 378 7.26 -17.17 -10.63
C ALA A 378 6.87 -17.39 -9.15
N LEU A 379 6.62 -16.32 -8.40
CA LEU A 379 6.17 -16.37 -7.01
C LEU A 379 4.77 -16.94 -6.87
N LEU A 380 3.81 -16.45 -7.67
CA LEU A 380 2.43 -16.97 -7.65
C LEU A 380 2.42 -18.46 -8.00
N SER A 381 3.19 -18.88 -8.99
CA SER A 381 3.32 -20.28 -9.39
C SER A 381 4.04 -21.11 -8.34
N GLY A 382 5.08 -20.56 -7.72
CA GLY A 382 5.84 -21.21 -6.65
C GLY A 382 5.02 -21.41 -5.38
N LEU A 383 4.21 -20.42 -5.01
CA LEU A 383 3.25 -20.50 -3.90
C LEU A 383 2.08 -21.41 -4.24
N HIS A 384 1.58 -21.36 -5.48
CA HIS A 384 0.54 -22.29 -5.94
C HIS A 384 1.05 -23.73 -5.87
N ARG A 385 2.24 -24.07 -6.37
CA ARG A 385 2.78 -25.45 -6.22
C ARG A 385 2.89 -25.88 -4.77
N ARG A 386 3.36 -24.98 -3.89
CA ARG A 386 3.42 -25.19 -2.44
C ARG A 386 2.05 -25.19 -1.76
N GLY A 387 0.98 -24.76 -2.41
CA GLY A 387 -0.36 -24.65 -1.83
C GLY A 387 -1.43 -25.52 -2.50
N ALA A 388 -1.17 -26.03 -3.71
CA ALA A 388 -2.09 -26.81 -4.55
C ALA A 388 -1.86 -28.32 -4.44
N GLY A 389 -0.64 -28.75 -4.10
CA GLY A 389 -0.40 -30.12 -3.64
C GLY A 389 -0.99 -30.40 -2.25
N LEU A 390 -1.50 -29.37 -1.56
CA LEU A 390 -1.69 -29.32 -0.12
C LEU A 390 -3.06 -28.72 0.23
N ALA A 391 -4.12 -29.53 0.14
CA ALA A 391 -5.48 -29.11 0.49
C ALA A 391 -5.61 -28.55 1.93
N SER A 392 -4.66 -28.85 2.81
CA SER A 392 -4.54 -28.27 4.15
C SER A 392 -3.41 -27.24 4.31
N LEU A 393 -2.84 -26.70 3.25
CA LEU A 393 -2.19 -25.38 3.26
C LEU A 393 -2.94 -24.37 2.41
N ALA A 394 -3.98 -24.82 1.67
CA ALA A 394 -5.06 -23.98 1.20
C ALA A 394 -5.60 -23.14 2.37
N GLY A 395 -5.60 -21.81 2.21
CA GLY A 395 -5.96 -20.84 3.25
C GLY A 395 -4.80 -20.18 3.99
N ILE A 396 -3.57 -20.73 3.99
CA ILE A 396 -2.43 -20.14 4.75
C ILE A 396 -1.30 -19.74 3.79
N ALA A 397 -0.80 -20.68 2.99
CA ALA A 397 0.20 -20.43 1.93
C ALA A 397 -0.39 -19.71 0.70
N GLY A 398 -1.70 -19.50 0.71
CA GLY A 398 -2.41 -18.74 -0.31
C GLY A 398 -2.19 -17.23 -0.17
N ILE A 399 -2.58 -16.52 -1.22
CA ILE A 399 -2.47 -15.07 -1.31
C ILE A 399 -3.69 -14.44 -0.65
N SER A 400 -3.49 -13.39 0.15
CA SER A 400 -4.54 -12.46 0.59
C SER A 400 -4.77 -11.38 -0.47
N THR A 401 -3.67 -10.72 -0.86
CA THR A 401 -3.62 -9.73 -1.94
C THR A 401 -2.27 -9.81 -2.66
N PHE A 402 -2.27 -9.63 -3.97
CA PHE A 402 -1.08 -9.52 -4.80
C PHE A 402 -1.11 -8.23 -5.61
N VAL A 403 0.02 -7.53 -5.65
CA VAL A 403 0.20 -6.30 -6.43
C VAL A 403 1.51 -6.35 -7.19
N SER A 404 1.43 -6.26 -8.51
CA SER A 404 2.57 -5.98 -9.36
C SER A 404 2.54 -4.54 -9.84
N ALA A 405 3.45 -3.72 -9.32
CA ALA A 405 3.46 -2.28 -9.56
C ALA A 405 4.20 -1.86 -10.84
N GLY A 406 4.86 -2.81 -11.54
CA GLY A 406 5.70 -2.49 -12.70
C GLY A 406 6.70 -1.38 -12.37
N ASN A 407 6.65 -0.31 -13.15
CA ASN A 407 7.51 0.87 -12.98
C ASN A 407 7.33 1.61 -11.64
N ARG A 408 6.23 1.33 -10.91
CA ARG A 408 5.92 1.93 -9.61
C ARG A 408 5.94 3.46 -9.67
N ALA A 409 5.15 4.02 -10.59
CA ALA A 409 5.11 5.46 -10.81
C ALA A 409 4.32 6.23 -9.74
N ASP A 410 3.31 5.60 -9.14
CA ASP A 410 2.50 6.18 -8.06
C ASP A 410 2.41 5.24 -6.85
N VAL A 411 1.57 4.21 -6.90
CA VAL A 411 1.40 3.27 -5.78
C VAL A 411 2.67 2.44 -5.58
N SER A 412 3.14 2.36 -4.35
CA SER A 412 4.42 1.76 -3.96
C SER A 412 4.28 0.75 -2.85
N GLY A 413 5.35 -0.01 -2.60
CA GLY A 413 5.43 -0.90 -1.44
C GLY A 413 5.22 -0.19 -0.09
N ASN A 414 5.46 1.13 -0.01
CA ASN A 414 5.15 1.91 1.20
C ASN A 414 3.64 1.99 1.44
N ASP A 415 2.85 2.25 0.39
CA ASP A 415 1.39 2.30 0.48
C ASP A 415 0.84 0.93 0.88
N LEU A 416 1.41 -0.16 0.33
CA LEU A 416 1.01 -1.52 0.67
C LEU A 416 1.35 -1.90 2.11
N LEU A 417 2.50 -1.49 2.65
CA LEU A 417 2.83 -1.69 4.07
C LEU A 417 1.82 -0.99 4.99
N GLN A 418 1.30 0.17 4.60
CA GLN A 418 0.29 0.91 5.35
C GLN A 418 -1.08 0.20 5.33
N TYR A 419 -1.44 -0.38 4.19
CA TYR A 419 -2.64 -1.21 4.02
C TYR A 419 -2.54 -2.50 4.84
N TRP A 420 -1.46 -3.26 4.68
CA TRP A 420 -1.28 -4.54 5.37
C TRP A 420 -1.06 -4.41 6.86
N TYR A 421 -0.66 -3.25 7.37
CA TYR A 421 -0.54 -3.05 8.82
C TYR A 421 -1.84 -3.37 9.56
N ASP A 422 -2.99 -2.90 9.04
CA ASP A 422 -4.31 -3.09 9.67
C ASP A 422 -5.15 -4.19 9.01
N ASP A 423 -4.76 -4.76 7.84
CA ASP A 423 -5.55 -5.80 7.17
C ASP A 423 -5.52 -7.12 7.95
N PRO A 424 -6.62 -7.57 8.58
CA PRO A 424 -6.62 -8.80 9.38
C PRO A 424 -6.42 -10.07 8.54
N ARG A 425 -6.53 -9.99 7.21
CA ARG A 425 -6.36 -11.14 6.31
C ARG A 425 -4.92 -11.35 5.87
N THR A 426 -4.03 -10.40 6.11
CA THR A 426 -2.61 -10.53 5.81
C THR A 426 -1.81 -10.69 7.10
N ASP A 427 -1.07 -11.79 7.19
CA ASP A 427 -0.20 -12.09 8.33
C ASP A 427 1.27 -11.90 8.01
N VAL A 428 1.66 -12.27 6.79
CA VAL A 428 3.04 -12.23 6.32
C VAL A 428 3.10 -11.39 5.05
N VAL A 429 4.03 -10.44 5.04
CA VAL A 429 4.27 -9.54 3.92
C VAL A 429 5.50 -10.00 3.16
N LEU A 430 5.32 -10.30 1.87
CA LEU A 430 6.37 -10.69 0.94
C LEU A 430 6.58 -9.56 -0.07
N MET A 431 7.83 -9.11 -0.24
CA MET A 431 8.14 -8.02 -1.17
C MET A 431 9.36 -8.34 -2.02
N TYR A 432 9.19 -8.33 -3.33
CA TYR A 432 10.30 -8.24 -4.28
C TYR A 432 10.49 -6.76 -4.68
N LEU A 433 11.65 -6.21 -4.31
CA LEU A 433 11.99 -4.81 -4.51
C LEU A 433 13.23 -4.68 -5.40
N GLU A 434 13.13 -3.97 -6.51
CA GLU A 434 14.26 -3.52 -7.32
C GLU A 434 14.74 -2.14 -6.86
N SER A 435 13.82 -1.27 -6.41
CA SER A 435 14.17 -0.01 -5.74
C SER A 435 13.21 0.38 -4.63
N ILE A 436 13.75 1.17 -3.70
CA ILE A 436 13.01 1.79 -2.58
C ILE A 436 12.92 3.29 -2.88
N GLY A 437 11.72 3.80 -3.16
CA GLY A 437 11.54 5.20 -3.57
C GLY A 437 11.91 6.21 -2.48
N ASN A 438 11.35 6.02 -1.27
CA ASN A 438 11.67 6.84 -0.10
C ASN A 438 12.18 5.92 1.02
N PRO A 439 13.52 5.74 1.16
CA PRO A 439 14.10 4.83 2.14
C PRO A 439 13.77 5.19 3.59
N ARG A 440 13.67 6.48 3.93
CA ARG A 440 13.30 6.94 5.28
C ARG A 440 11.87 6.53 5.63
N LYS A 441 10.92 6.76 4.70
CA LYS A 441 9.53 6.33 4.87
C LYS A 441 9.44 4.81 4.90
N PHE A 442 10.08 4.11 3.97
CA PHE A 442 10.09 2.64 3.92
C PHE A 442 10.58 2.04 5.24
N THR A 443 11.75 2.46 5.74
CA THR A 443 12.34 1.94 7.00
C THR A 443 11.41 2.16 8.18
N ARG A 444 10.78 3.34 8.29
CA ARG A 444 9.80 3.65 9.34
C ARG A 444 8.58 2.75 9.27
N LEU A 445 8.03 2.56 8.07
CA LEU A 445 6.82 1.76 7.85
C LEU A 445 7.10 0.27 8.06
N ALA A 446 8.19 -0.23 7.47
CA ALA A 446 8.64 -1.60 7.63
C ALA A 446 8.88 -1.94 9.10
N ARG A 447 9.55 -1.06 9.88
CA ARG A 447 9.73 -1.26 11.33
C ARG A 447 8.41 -1.39 12.08
N ARG A 448 7.45 -0.53 11.77
CA ARG A 448 6.13 -0.57 12.40
C ARG A 448 5.36 -1.84 12.03
N THR A 449 5.40 -2.26 10.76
CA THR A 449 4.72 -3.47 10.29
C THR A 449 5.39 -4.74 10.82
N ALA A 450 6.72 -4.83 10.74
CA ALA A 450 7.52 -5.95 11.23
C ALA A 450 7.33 -6.24 12.73
N ALA A 451 6.96 -5.23 13.52
CA ALA A 451 6.66 -5.40 14.94
C ALA A 451 5.39 -6.22 15.22
N VAL A 452 4.50 -6.36 14.23
CA VAL A 452 3.22 -7.08 14.38
C VAL A 452 3.00 -8.17 13.33
N LYS A 453 3.68 -8.07 12.17
CA LYS A 453 3.53 -8.96 11.02
C LYS A 453 4.89 -9.15 10.35
N PRO A 454 5.39 -10.39 10.15
CA PRO A 454 6.67 -10.60 9.49
C PRO A 454 6.72 -9.96 8.10
N VAL A 455 7.82 -9.24 7.83
CA VAL A 455 8.08 -8.60 6.53
C VAL A 455 9.32 -9.25 5.93
N VAL A 456 9.15 -9.95 4.81
CA VAL A 456 10.20 -10.66 4.09
C VAL A 456 10.48 -9.95 2.76
N VAL A 457 11.74 -9.63 2.50
CA VAL A 457 12.17 -8.85 1.33
C VAL A 457 13.25 -9.59 0.54
N VAL A 458 13.03 -9.71 -0.77
CA VAL A 458 14.11 -9.92 -1.75
C VAL A 458 14.44 -8.58 -2.39
N LYS A 459 15.70 -8.17 -2.30
CA LYS A 459 16.22 -7.02 -3.05
C LYS A 459 16.85 -7.49 -4.36
N GLY A 460 16.25 -7.14 -5.50
CA GLY A 460 16.86 -7.27 -6.82
C GLY A 460 17.89 -6.16 -7.09
N ALA A 461 18.65 -6.27 -8.19
CA ALA A 461 19.59 -5.24 -8.66
C ALA A 461 20.60 -4.76 -7.59
N ARG A 462 21.22 -5.69 -6.86
CA ARG A 462 22.12 -5.40 -5.72
C ARG A 462 23.44 -4.74 -6.10
N HIS A 463 23.93 -5.02 -7.31
CA HIS A 463 25.26 -4.61 -7.78
C HIS A 463 25.22 -3.80 -9.08
N THR A 464 24.03 -3.41 -9.55
CA THR A 464 23.89 -2.74 -10.85
C THR A 464 24.45 -1.32 -10.86
N GLY A 465 24.52 -0.66 -9.70
CA GLY A 465 24.97 0.73 -9.58
C GLY A 465 24.08 1.73 -10.33
N SER A 466 22.93 1.28 -10.84
CA SER A 466 21.98 2.03 -11.67
C SER A 466 20.56 1.87 -11.13
N ALA A 467 19.72 2.87 -11.40
CA ALA A 467 18.30 2.78 -11.09
C ALA A 467 17.67 1.70 -11.98
N PRO A 468 16.75 0.86 -11.45
CA PRO A 468 16.02 -0.08 -12.28
C PRO A 468 15.31 0.65 -13.42
N THR A 469 15.29 0.01 -14.58
CA THR A 469 14.63 0.53 -15.77
C THR A 469 13.16 0.86 -15.46
N GLY A 470 12.72 2.06 -15.81
CA GLY A 470 11.36 2.53 -15.51
C GLY A 470 11.15 3.20 -14.14
N HIS A 471 12.08 3.03 -13.19
CA HIS A 471 11.90 3.54 -11.83
C HIS A 471 12.45 4.96 -11.70
N ALA A 472 11.60 5.89 -11.26
CA ALA A 472 11.99 7.26 -10.94
C ALA A 472 12.58 7.35 -9.51
N VAL A 473 13.80 6.84 -9.33
CA VAL A 473 14.51 6.91 -8.05
C VAL A 473 15.90 7.53 -8.23
N PRO A 474 16.39 8.32 -7.25
CA PRO A 474 17.77 8.76 -7.26
C PRO A 474 18.73 7.58 -7.35
N THR A 475 19.72 7.66 -8.22
CA THR A 475 20.80 6.68 -8.28
C THR A 475 21.72 6.89 -7.08
N THR A 476 21.62 6.01 -6.09
CA THR A 476 22.49 6.04 -4.91
C THR A 476 23.48 4.88 -4.96
N ARG A 477 24.77 5.15 -4.78
CA ARG A 477 25.82 4.13 -4.64
C ARG A 477 25.98 3.73 -3.16
N ILE A 478 24.88 3.38 -2.50
CA ILE A 478 24.93 2.90 -1.12
C ILE A 478 25.40 1.42 -1.17
N PRO A 479 26.41 1.02 -0.37
CA PRO A 479 26.81 -0.38 -0.29
C PRO A 479 25.65 -1.29 0.11
N ASP A 480 25.56 -2.47 -0.51
CA ASP A 480 24.49 -3.43 -0.22
C ASP A 480 24.45 -3.85 1.26
N ALA A 481 25.61 -3.93 1.92
CA ALA A 481 25.72 -4.18 3.36
C ALA A 481 24.97 -3.13 4.20
N THR A 482 25.06 -1.84 3.82
CA THR A 482 24.34 -0.76 4.52
C THR A 482 22.83 -0.90 4.32
N VAL A 483 22.38 -1.31 3.12
CA VAL A 483 20.96 -1.60 2.88
C VAL A 483 20.51 -2.80 3.72
N SER A 484 21.31 -3.86 3.80
CA SER A 484 21.04 -5.01 4.67
C SER A 484 20.90 -4.61 6.14
N ASP A 485 21.81 -3.79 6.66
CA ASP A 485 21.75 -3.33 8.06
C ASP A 485 20.52 -2.46 8.33
N LEU A 486 20.13 -1.59 7.39
CA LEU A 486 18.91 -0.78 7.52
C LEU A 486 17.66 -1.66 7.55
N LEU A 487 17.59 -2.68 6.68
CA LEU A 487 16.49 -3.64 6.68
C LEU A 487 16.44 -4.44 7.99
N ARG A 488 17.59 -4.92 8.47
CA ARG A 488 17.71 -5.64 9.75
C ARG A 488 17.30 -4.77 10.94
N GLN A 489 17.71 -3.51 10.99
CA GLN A 489 17.28 -2.53 12.01
C GLN A 489 15.79 -2.17 11.91
N ALA A 490 15.15 -2.43 10.78
CA ALA A 490 13.72 -2.32 10.60
C ALA A 490 12.97 -3.63 10.92
N GLY A 491 13.65 -4.69 11.35
CA GLY A 491 13.02 -5.99 11.61
C GLY A 491 12.58 -6.72 10.34
N VAL A 492 13.08 -6.31 9.16
CA VAL A 492 12.80 -6.97 7.89
C VAL A 492 13.70 -8.19 7.74
N ILE A 493 13.09 -9.33 7.41
CA ILE A 493 13.79 -10.56 7.06
C ILE A 493 14.22 -10.45 5.59
N ARG A 494 15.51 -10.26 5.35
CA ARG A 494 16.05 -10.23 4.00
C ARG A 494 16.43 -11.65 3.58
N VAL A 495 16.01 -12.03 2.38
CA VAL A 495 16.38 -13.30 1.73
C VAL A 495 17.09 -13.04 0.40
N ASP A 496 17.76 -14.05 -0.12
CA ASP A 496 18.62 -13.96 -1.30
C ASP A 496 17.93 -14.35 -2.58
N THR A 497 17.04 -15.32 -2.52
CA THR A 497 16.34 -15.82 -3.70
C THR A 497 14.81 -15.65 -3.63
N VAL A 498 14.20 -15.65 -4.80
CA VAL A 498 12.73 -15.64 -4.94
C VAL A 498 12.12 -16.94 -4.39
N THR A 499 12.87 -18.04 -4.44
CA THR A 499 12.50 -19.32 -3.83
C THR A 499 12.44 -19.19 -2.31
N GLU A 500 13.51 -18.66 -1.68
CA GLU A 500 13.53 -18.38 -0.24
C GLU A 500 12.42 -17.42 0.20
N LEU A 501 12.05 -16.43 -0.62
CA LEU A 501 10.93 -15.54 -0.32
C LEU A 501 9.62 -16.30 -0.15
N ALA A 502 9.37 -17.27 -1.04
CA ALA A 502 8.19 -18.13 -0.95
C ALA A 502 8.29 -19.08 0.25
N ASP A 503 9.45 -19.72 0.46
CA ASP A 503 9.66 -20.68 1.56
C ASP A 503 9.53 -20.03 2.93
N ALA A 504 10.24 -18.91 3.15
CA ALA A 504 10.13 -18.13 4.38
C ALA A 504 8.70 -17.65 4.61
N GLY A 505 8.00 -17.24 3.54
CA GLY A 505 6.60 -16.84 3.62
C GLY A 505 5.67 -17.95 4.12
N VAL A 506 5.79 -19.15 3.55
CA VAL A 506 5.00 -20.32 3.97
C VAL A 506 5.33 -20.72 5.41
N LEU A 507 6.62 -20.75 5.76
CA LEU A 507 7.06 -21.08 7.12
C LEU A 507 6.46 -20.11 8.15
N LEU A 508 6.62 -18.80 7.93
CA LEU A 508 6.13 -17.76 8.84
C LEU A 508 4.60 -17.72 8.95
N ALA A 509 3.89 -18.13 7.90
CA ALA A 509 2.43 -18.16 7.92
C ALA A 509 1.87 -19.42 8.59
N SER A 510 2.63 -20.51 8.62
CA SER A 510 2.17 -21.83 9.10
C SER A 510 2.71 -22.23 10.47
N GLN A 511 3.82 -21.64 10.93
CA GLN A 511 4.50 -22.01 12.16
C GLN A 511 4.56 -20.87 13.20
N PRO A 512 4.54 -21.19 14.50
CA PRO A 512 4.78 -20.21 15.56
C PRO A 512 6.24 -19.72 15.53
N LEU A 513 6.51 -18.58 16.18
CA LEU A 513 7.88 -18.13 16.39
C LEU A 513 8.58 -19.00 17.45
N PRO A 514 9.85 -19.36 17.25
CA PRO A 514 10.60 -20.09 18.27
C PRO A 514 10.87 -19.20 19.48
N ALA A 515 10.90 -19.79 20.68
CA ALA A 515 11.21 -19.07 21.93
C ALA A 515 12.69 -18.67 22.06
N GLY A 516 13.55 -19.25 21.23
CA GLY A 516 14.99 -19.06 21.26
C GLY A 516 15.68 -19.71 20.06
N PRO A 517 17.02 -19.70 20.03
CA PRO A 517 17.80 -20.14 18.88
C PRO A 517 18.10 -21.65 18.88
N ARG A 518 17.60 -22.44 19.83
CA ARG A 518 18.00 -23.84 19.99
C ARG A 518 17.19 -24.75 19.06
N VAL A 519 17.86 -25.56 18.26
CA VAL A 519 17.20 -26.38 17.22
C VAL A 519 17.47 -27.86 17.47
N ALA A 520 16.42 -28.67 17.65
CA ALA A 520 16.54 -30.12 17.58
C ALA A 520 16.51 -30.57 16.11
N ILE A 521 17.40 -31.49 15.73
CA ILE A 521 17.45 -32.05 14.39
C ILE A 521 17.26 -33.56 14.53
N LEU A 522 16.29 -34.13 13.81
CA LEU A 522 16.00 -35.57 13.84
C LEU A 522 15.69 -36.08 12.44
N GLY A 523 16.10 -37.30 12.10
CA GLY A 523 15.78 -37.88 10.80
C GLY A 523 16.49 -39.19 10.51
N ASN A 524 16.23 -39.76 9.33
CA ASN A 524 16.74 -41.07 8.91
C ASN A 524 18.04 -41.01 8.08
N SER A 525 18.77 -39.90 8.16
CA SER A 525 19.99 -39.65 7.39
C SER A 525 20.97 -38.79 8.17
N GLU A 526 22.05 -39.41 8.61
CA GLU A 526 23.18 -38.74 9.27
C GLU A 526 23.69 -37.57 8.43
N SER A 527 23.96 -37.79 7.12
CA SER A 527 24.50 -36.77 6.22
C SER A 527 23.59 -35.54 6.10
N LEU A 528 22.27 -35.75 5.99
CA LEU A 528 21.32 -34.64 5.89
C LEU A 528 21.18 -33.92 7.24
N GLY A 529 21.27 -34.66 8.35
CA GLY A 529 21.34 -34.10 9.70
C GLY A 529 22.56 -33.20 9.89
N LEU A 530 23.75 -33.62 9.44
CA LEU A 530 24.98 -32.83 9.52
C LEU A 530 24.92 -31.56 8.65
N ILE A 531 24.43 -31.65 7.41
CA ILE A 531 24.24 -30.47 6.55
C ILE A 531 23.28 -29.47 7.21
N THR A 532 22.21 -29.97 7.82
CA THR A 532 21.24 -29.13 8.56
C THR A 532 21.87 -28.48 9.79
N TYR A 533 22.71 -29.23 10.51
CA TYR A 533 23.45 -28.74 11.67
C TYR A 533 24.40 -27.59 11.28
N ASP A 534 25.18 -27.76 10.21
CA ASP A 534 26.10 -26.73 9.71
C ASP A 534 25.35 -25.49 9.19
N ALA A 535 24.21 -25.67 8.52
CA ALA A 535 23.34 -24.57 8.10
C ALA A 535 22.82 -23.78 9.30
N CYS A 536 22.38 -24.46 10.37
CA CYS A 536 21.96 -23.81 11.61
C CYS A 536 23.07 -22.96 12.21
N LEU A 537 24.30 -23.49 12.30
CA LEU A 537 25.45 -22.75 12.82
C LEU A 537 25.80 -21.52 11.96
N THR A 538 25.73 -21.66 10.63
CA THR A 538 26.01 -20.57 9.68
C THR A 538 25.05 -19.40 9.88
N GLU A 539 23.77 -19.69 10.14
CA GLU A 539 22.73 -18.69 10.43
C GLU A 539 22.71 -18.21 11.90
N GLY A 540 23.67 -18.67 12.73
CA GLY A 540 23.80 -18.27 14.13
C GLY A 540 22.79 -18.93 15.10
N LEU A 541 22.13 -20.00 14.66
CA LEU A 541 21.30 -20.85 15.53
C LEU A 541 22.18 -21.79 16.37
N ARG A 542 21.56 -22.44 17.38
CA ARG A 542 22.22 -23.37 18.31
C ARG A 542 21.65 -24.78 18.14
N PRO A 543 22.06 -25.54 17.13
CA PRO A 543 21.57 -26.89 16.93
C PRO A 543 22.05 -27.82 18.05
N LEU A 544 21.19 -28.76 18.46
CA LEU A 544 21.56 -29.92 19.27
C LEU A 544 22.20 -30.98 18.36
N PRO A 545 22.99 -31.93 18.91
CA PRO A 545 23.49 -33.06 18.13
C PRO A 545 22.36 -33.75 17.36
N PRO A 546 22.49 -33.99 16.05
CA PRO A 546 21.44 -34.64 15.27
C PRO A 546 21.08 -36.01 15.83
N HIS A 547 19.78 -36.27 16.00
CA HIS A 547 19.25 -37.58 16.36
C HIS A 547 19.03 -38.39 15.09
N ASP A 548 20.00 -39.25 14.75
CA ASP A 548 19.88 -40.18 13.63
C ASP A 548 18.99 -41.37 14.01
N LEU A 549 17.84 -41.48 13.35
CA LEU A 549 16.88 -42.57 13.47
C LEU A 549 17.29 -43.78 12.63
N THR A 550 18.39 -43.69 11.89
CA THR A 550 18.91 -44.66 10.92
C THR A 550 18.05 -44.78 9.67
N THR A 551 18.62 -45.30 8.59
CA THR A 551 17.91 -45.51 7.31
C THR A 551 16.76 -46.52 7.39
N ALA A 552 16.70 -47.32 8.47
CA ALA A 552 15.64 -48.29 8.74
C ALA A 552 14.43 -47.70 9.51
N ALA A 553 14.47 -46.40 9.85
CA ALA A 553 13.41 -45.74 10.62
C ALA A 553 12.04 -45.89 9.95
N ALA A 554 11.06 -46.36 10.73
CA ALA A 554 9.66 -46.37 10.32
C ALA A 554 8.98 -45.03 10.65
N PRO A 555 7.84 -44.68 10.02
CA PRO A 555 7.05 -43.51 10.37
C PRO A 555 6.79 -43.32 11.87
N GLU A 556 6.58 -44.42 12.60
CA GLU A 556 6.35 -44.40 14.04
C GLU A 556 7.58 -43.93 14.85
N ASP A 557 8.78 -44.21 14.37
CA ASP A 557 10.02 -43.73 15.00
C ASP A 557 10.13 -42.20 14.88
N PHE A 558 9.76 -41.64 13.72
CA PHE A 558 9.66 -40.19 13.53
C PHE A 558 8.60 -39.57 14.45
N ARG A 559 7.42 -40.21 14.58
CA ARG A 559 6.35 -39.74 15.48
C ARG A 559 6.85 -39.62 16.91
N ARG A 560 7.48 -40.68 17.43
CA ARG A 560 8.01 -40.73 18.80
C ARG A 560 9.10 -39.68 19.02
N ALA A 561 10.10 -39.64 18.14
CA ALA A 561 11.21 -38.70 18.25
C ALA A 561 10.76 -37.23 18.17
N LEU A 562 9.80 -36.92 17.28
CA LEU A 562 9.25 -35.57 17.16
C LEU A 562 8.43 -35.19 18.40
N ALA A 563 7.62 -36.10 18.95
CA ALA A 563 6.85 -35.82 20.18
C ALA A 563 7.77 -35.55 21.39
N GLU A 564 8.86 -36.30 21.51
CA GLU A 564 9.90 -36.06 22.53
C GLU A 564 10.57 -34.69 22.32
N ALA A 565 11.04 -34.39 21.10
CA ALA A 565 11.67 -33.11 20.80
C ALA A 565 10.75 -31.90 21.03
N LEU A 566 9.45 -32.05 20.76
CA LEU A 566 8.45 -30.98 20.97
C LEU A 566 8.17 -30.71 22.45
N THR A 567 8.38 -31.69 23.33
CA THR A 567 8.19 -31.55 24.78
C THR A 567 9.49 -31.25 25.54
N ASP A 568 10.65 -31.43 24.91
CA ASP A 568 11.96 -31.22 25.53
C ASP A 568 12.36 -29.73 25.62
N ASP A 569 12.41 -29.15 26.82
CA ASP A 569 12.81 -27.76 27.05
C ASP A 569 14.24 -27.40 26.60
N ALA A 570 15.06 -28.36 26.16
CA ALA A 570 16.39 -28.12 25.58
C ALA A 570 16.35 -27.50 24.17
N SER A 571 15.22 -27.58 23.46
CA SER A 571 15.06 -27.04 22.10
C SER A 571 13.91 -26.03 22.00
N ASP A 572 14.03 -25.08 21.08
CA ASP A 572 13.04 -24.04 20.80
C ASP A 572 12.35 -24.25 19.43
N ALA A 573 12.96 -25.04 18.55
CA ALA A 573 12.48 -25.42 17.22
C ALA A 573 12.92 -26.85 16.87
N VAL A 574 12.23 -27.49 15.93
CA VAL A 574 12.57 -28.84 15.46
C VAL A 574 12.67 -28.88 13.93
N VAL A 575 13.75 -29.47 13.41
CA VAL A 575 13.91 -29.78 11.98
C VAL A 575 13.91 -31.28 11.79
N VAL A 576 12.99 -31.77 10.97
CA VAL A 576 12.90 -33.18 10.60
C VAL A 576 13.56 -33.38 9.25
N THR A 577 14.54 -34.28 9.15
CA THR A 577 15.22 -34.62 7.90
C THR A 577 14.74 -35.98 7.38
N ALA A 578 14.44 -36.08 6.09
CA ALA A 578 13.89 -37.31 5.50
C ALA A 578 14.53 -37.63 4.13
N ILE A 579 15.01 -38.86 3.98
CA ILE A 579 15.42 -39.44 2.70
C ILE A 579 14.53 -40.65 2.35
N PRO A 580 14.46 -41.06 1.07
CA PRO A 580 13.68 -42.23 0.67
C PRO A 580 14.21 -43.47 1.41
N TRP A 581 13.31 -44.26 1.99
CA TRP A 581 13.67 -45.52 2.67
C TRP A 581 13.53 -46.71 1.72
N VAL A 582 14.17 -47.83 2.08
CA VAL A 582 14.06 -49.10 1.38
C VAL A 582 13.05 -49.97 2.13
N GLY A 583 11.82 -50.14 1.60
CA GLY A 583 10.76 -50.97 2.22
C GLY A 583 9.33 -50.44 2.01
N ASP A 584 8.34 -51.03 2.69
CA ASP A 584 6.89 -50.79 2.51
C ASP A 584 6.34 -49.47 3.11
N GLY A 585 7.21 -48.59 3.62
CA GLY A 585 6.75 -47.28 4.11
C GLY A 585 6.19 -46.42 2.97
N SER A 586 5.19 -45.59 3.26
CA SER A 586 4.67 -44.59 2.31
C SER A 586 4.91 -43.17 2.82
N ALA A 587 5.14 -42.22 1.90
CA ALA A 587 5.23 -40.78 2.20
C ALA A 587 4.02 -40.29 3.02
N ARG A 588 2.84 -40.86 2.77
CA ARG A 588 1.61 -40.58 3.52
C ARG A 588 1.64 -41.06 4.96
N ALA A 589 2.24 -42.22 5.24
CA ALA A 589 2.37 -42.73 6.60
C ALA A 589 3.31 -41.84 7.41
N LEU A 590 4.46 -41.44 6.85
CA LEU A 590 5.38 -40.51 7.51
C LEU A 590 4.73 -39.15 7.77
N ALA A 591 4.03 -38.59 6.78
CA ALA A 591 3.28 -37.35 6.95
C ALA A 591 2.25 -37.42 8.09
N THR A 592 1.55 -38.55 8.20
CA THR A 592 0.54 -38.77 9.25
C THR A 592 1.19 -38.84 10.63
N ALA A 593 2.26 -39.63 10.76
CA ALA A 593 3.06 -39.69 11.97
C ALA A 593 3.57 -38.31 12.43
N VAL A 594 4.16 -37.54 11.52
CA VAL A 594 4.69 -36.20 11.81
C VAL A 594 3.57 -35.24 12.26
N ARG A 595 2.39 -35.29 11.64
CA ARG A 595 1.22 -34.50 12.08
C ARG A 595 0.71 -34.91 13.45
N GLU A 596 0.56 -36.20 13.70
CA GLU A 596 0.06 -36.72 14.98
C GLU A 596 0.97 -36.29 16.13
N ALA A 597 2.29 -36.34 15.95
CA ALA A 597 3.26 -35.87 16.94
C ALA A 597 3.09 -34.37 17.23
N ALA A 598 2.93 -33.54 16.20
CA ALA A 598 2.73 -32.09 16.38
C ALA A 598 1.40 -31.73 17.03
N GLN A 599 0.36 -32.56 16.90
CA GLN A 599 -0.96 -32.37 17.51
C GLN A 599 -1.02 -32.87 18.96
N THR A 600 -0.29 -33.94 19.29
CA THR A 600 -0.31 -34.59 20.61
C THR A 600 0.64 -33.95 21.63
N SER A 601 1.47 -33.01 21.18
CA SER A 601 2.32 -32.20 22.06
C SER A 601 1.45 -31.43 23.05
N GLY A 602 1.58 -31.74 24.36
CA GLY A 602 0.73 -31.21 25.44
C GLY A 602 0.75 -29.68 25.62
N PRO A 603 0.33 -29.14 26.78
CA PRO A 603 0.10 -27.70 26.99
C PRO A 603 1.37 -26.79 27.00
N GLY A 604 2.53 -27.29 26.55
CA GLY A 604 3.77 -26.53 26.46
C GLY A 604 3.78 -25.49 25.33
N PRO A 605 4.79 -24.59 25.31
CA PRO A 605 4.92 -23.57 24.27
C PRO A 605 5.04 -24.21 22.88
N ALA A 606 4.35 -23.63 21.90
CA ALA A 606 4.33 -24.14 20.53
C ALA A 606 5.68 -23.89 19.85
N LYS A 607 6.46 -24.96 19.61
CA LYS A 607 7.70 -24.91 18.84
C LYS A 607 7.42 -25.03 17.33
N PRO A 608 8.10 -24.25 16.47
CA PRO A 608 8.04 -24.46 15.04
C PRO A 608 8.69 -25.79 14.63
N VAL A 609 8.08 -26.44 13.64
CA VAL A 609 8.58 -27.64 12.97
C VAL A 609 8.75 -27.35 11.48
N ALA A 610 9.89 -27.75 10.93
CA ALA A 610 10.14 -27.72 9.48
C ALA A 610 10.60 -29.10 9.01
N VAL A 611 10.15 -29.54 7.83
CA VAL A 611 10.60 -30.80 7.24
C VAL A 611 11.49 -30.53 6.03
N VAL A 612 12.69 -31.09 6.05
CA VAL A 612 13.63 -31.09 4.93
C VAL A 612 13.67 -32.50 4.35
N HIS A 613 13.28 -32.64 3.09
CA HIS A 613 13.26 -33.94 2.43
C HIS A 613 14.08 -33.95 1.13
N LEU A 614 14.59 -35.11 0.75
CA LEU A 614 15.33 -35.31 -0.50
C LEU A 614 14.59 -36.33 -1.37
N GLU A 615 14.19 -35.96 -2.59
CA GLU A 615 13.50 -36.85 -3.56
C GLU A 615 12.19 -37.51 -3.06
N ILE A 616 11.51 -36.94 -2.04
CA ILE A 616 10.19 -37.38 -1.56
C ILE A 616 9.12 -36.30 -1.80
N GLN A 617 8.85 -35.92 -3.05
CA GLN A 617 7.84 -34.88 -3.35
C GLN A 617 6.45 -35.22 -2.79
N GLU A 618 6.08 -36.50 -2.77
CA GLU A 618 4.82 -36.97 -2.17
C GLU A 618 4.73 -36.72 -0.65
N LEU A 619 5.86 -36.55 0.04
CA LEU A 619 5.88 -36.27 1.49
C LEU A 619 5.45 -34.83 1.76
N ALA A 620 5.94 -33.87 0.97
CA ALA A 620 5.45 -32.50 1.04
C ALA A 620 3.94 -32.48 0.81
N GLU A 621 3.46 -33.09 -0.29
CA GLU A 621 2.04 -33.25 -0.63
C GLU A 621 1.22 -33.86 0.51
N ALA A 622 1.74 -34.93 1.09
CA ALA A 622 1.06 -35.61 2.17
C ALA A 622 1.04 -34.78 3.45
N LEU A 623 2.14 -34.11 3.84
CA LEU A 623 2.29 -33.35 5.10
C LEU A 623 1.26 -32.23 5.25
N ALA A 624 0.90 -31.60 4.14
CA ALA A 624 -0.18 -30.63 4.13
C ALA A 624 -1.44 -31.08 3.38
N GLY A 625 -1.75 -32.37 3.45
CA GLY A 625 -3.12 -32.88 3.44
C GLY A 625 -3.67 -33.03 4.87
N THR A 626 -4.91 -32.57 5.11
CA THR A 626 -5.75 -32.98 6.24
C THR A 626 -6.84 -33.86 5.68
N GLY A 627 -7.01 -35.06 6.23
CA GLY A 627 -8.28 -35.77 6.06
C GLY A 627 -9.39 -34.99 6.77
N GLY A 628 -10.03 -34.05 6.06
CA GLY A 628 -11.16 -33.24 6.57
C GLY A 628 -10.82 -31.80 6.99
N GLU A 629 -11.87 -30.98 7.17
CA GLU A 629 -11.78 -29.62 7.73
C GLU A 629 -11.06 -29.67 9.09
N PRO A 630 -9.97 -28.91 9.29
CA PRO A 630 -9.28 -28.92 10.58
C PRO A 630 -10.08 -28.14 11.62
N ALA A 631 -10.10 -28.66 12.84
CA ALA A 631 -10.54 -27.88 13.99
C ALA A 631 -9.66 -26.61 14.14
N PRO A 632 -10.22 -25.48 14.61
CA PRO A 632 -9.43 -24.30 14.92
C PRO A 632 -8.30 -24.64 15.90
N GLY A 633 -7.05 -24.32 15.55
CA GLY A 633 -5.86 -24.60 16.37
C GLY A 633 -4.97 -25.77 15.91
N THR A 634 -5.31 -26.46 14.82
CA THR A 634 -4.50 -27.58 14.30
C THR A 634 -3.19 -27.08 13.66
N ARG A 635 -2.02 -27.53 14.16
CA ARG A 635 -0.69 -27.18 13.62
C ARG A 635 -0.47 -27.81 12.23
N ARG A 636 0.02 -27.03 11.26
CA ARG A 636 0.24 -27.46 9.86
C ARG A 636 1.72 -27.28 9.51
N ILE A 637 2.41 -28.36 9.15
CA ILE A 637 3.88 -28.40 9.05
C ILE A 637 4.32 -28.13 7.59
N PRO A 638 5.17 -27.12 7.34
CA PRO A 638 5.69 -26.76 6.03
C PRO A 638 6.82 -27.66 5.52
#